data_AF-A0A9E2H8F6-F1
#
_entry.id   AF-A0A9E2H8F6-F1
#
_cell.length_a   1.000
_cell.length_b   1.000
_cell.length_c   1.000
_cell.angle_alpha   90.00
_cell.angle_beta   90.00
_cell.angle_gamma   90.00
#
_symmetry.space_group_name_H-M   'P 1'
#
loop_
_entity.id
_entity.type
_entity.pdbx_description
1 polymer ?
#
loop_
_entity_poly.entity_id
_entity_poly.type
_entity_poly.pdbx_seq_one_letter_code
_entity_poly.pdbx_strand_id
1 'polypeptide(L)'
;MILIILLLSASRLSATETIAEIKKASSPSQIDSMRALQVLLPIGYDADTPSRAPRFLPEVQCTARMVGSSYWAVDSWLAGDELYKVYQDVELLGNDCTYPVSVTHTAFEIEFLYPGTLWVQADIEALDPDVSTENCPYPGYVLGITEDLGFLVPGEGSYLIIMPFDEPVVVDGPYFAGCYFGGPVYEMGPALITDDDPYACVSWNDWGEGYIDLISNPYFNFPGNLVMYSLGYSSEAQTELTKVRFYTPTDSSSQSGQIQLCAAESADTITYWSCKFEYYFAGGWNLIGDDATSDVTLRNSVSPATINPGFAATWNTTGLAESWYSVRTQLYTTPDTYTADTIDIYVDNTPLKPLCTNPIDGDAICDTSTIIATIQDEDVTFVQFEIRESSNTITMPLPFLNQQMYGDVDGDTLDGNHSYQAEFGEYFNGPTAVTSILSYFANQGYTDVMKEAGTSLSTRQMVEKIADSARTRLRMGSQDDNLLGALRSHLIANGNRFRVDLLDDVDLNELLYLTAYRNGAVLLGISQPFGHWLGLRSLTMPAATDGSVECMLYDTRGGTEVVSGIGFAPTLQVDYQGSMRAVDRVAAIYPRADTTHREVIGGDFNAADGWSFFWNASSKPEGSYMLAAVGIDITGHVGQGTAWIELKCASPWVPGDADGSGFIDIDDVVYTIAYIFTGGPEPMPEALVSDTDCSGFVDIDDVVYIIAYIFTGGPPPCN
;
A
#
# COMPACT_ATOMS: atom_id res chain seq x y z
N MET A 1 -18.35 -4.52 -63.48
CA MET A 1 -18.89 -3.78 -62.33
C MET A 1 -18.06 -4.19 -61.12
N ILE A 2 -17.01 -3.41 -60.82
CA ILE A 2 -16.28 -3.22 -59.53
C ILE A 2 -15.82 -4.51 -58.80
N LEU A 3 -14.55 -4.95 -58.94
CA LEU A 3 -13.32 -4.70 -58.11
C LEU A 3 -13.22 -5.73 -56.94
N ILE A 4 -12.39 -6.79 -56.97
CA ILE A 4 -10.91 -7.00 -56.86
C ILE A 4 -10.30 -6.67 -55.48
N ILE A 5 -9.63 -7.70 -54.94
CA ILE A 5 -8.72 -7.85 -53.78
C ILE A 5 -7.45 -6.99 -53.91
N LEU A 6 -6.93 -6.37 -52.82
CA LEU A 6 -5.52 -6.41 -52.35
C LEU A 6 -5.12 -5.23 -51.43
N LEU A 7 -4.31 -5.60 -50.42
CA LEU A 7 -3.14 -4.89 -49.85
C LEU A 7 -3.30 -3.63 -49.00
N LEU A 8 -2.80 -3.77 -47.76
CA LEU A 8 -1.89 -2.86 -47.07
C LEU A 8 -1.44 -1.63 -47.88
N SER A 9 -1.86 -0.46 -47.43
CA SER A 9 -1.01 0.73 -47.45
C SER A 9 -1.25 1.50 -46.17
N ALA A 10 -0.26 1.51 -45.29
CA ALA A 10 -0.06 2.58 -44.34
C ALA A 10 -0.06 3.91 -45.12
N SER A 11 -1.11 4.70 -44.98
CA SER A 11 -1.03 6.12 -45.29
C SER A 11 -0.37 6.78 -44.09
N ARG A 12 0.93 7.08 -44.22
CA ARG A 12 1.56 8.16 -43.46
C ARG A 12 0.67 9.40 -43.66
N LEU A 13 -0.08 9.80 -42.64
CA LEU A 13 -0.56 11.17 -42.54
C LEU A 13 0.70 12.04 -42.44
N SER A 14 0.90 12.94 -43.39
CA SER A 14 1.97 13.93 -43.30
C SER A 14 1.63 14.88 -42.15
N ALA A 15 2.62 15.27 -41.34
CA ALA A 15 2.51 16.17 -40.19
C ALA A 15 1.74 17.49 -40.43
N THR A 16 1.45 17.83 -41.68
CA THR A 16 0.67 19.01 -42.06
C THR A 16 -0.86 18.80 -42.00
N GLU A 17 -1.37 17.56 -42.04
CA GLU A 17 -2.82 17.28 -41.94
C GLU A 17 -3.29 17.14 -40.48
N THR A 18 -2.38 16.82 -39.53
CA THR A 18 -2.67 16.73 -38.09
C THR A 18 -2.99 18.09 -37.45
N ILE A 19 -2.44 19.18 -37.99
CA ILE A 19 -2.64 20.57 -37.49
C ILE A 19 -4.10 21.02 -37.66
N ALA A 20 -4.86 20.45 -38.60
CA ALA A 20 -6.25 20.83 -38.84
C ALA A 20 -7.24 20.06 -37.93
N GLU A 21 -6.87 18.90 -37.40
CA GLU A 21 -7.73 18.12 -36.49
C GLU A 21 -7.68 18.63 -35.05
N ILE A 22 -6.58 19.27 -34.63
CA ILE A 22 -6.44 19.96 -33.33
C ILE A 22 -7.33 21.24 -33.27
N LYS A 23 -7.74 21.81 -34.42
CA LYS A 23 -8.44 23.12 -34.50
C LYS A 23 -9.97 23.05 -34.50
N LYS A 24 -10.59 22.20 -33.67
CA LYS A 24 -12.06 22.21 -33.49
C LYS A 24 -12.48 22.72 -32.11
N ALA A 25 -12.47 24.04 -31.95
CA ALA A 25 -13.02 24.70 -30.76
C ALA A 25 -14.57 24.74 -30.76
N SER A 26 -15.14 24.64 -29.57
CA SER A 26 -16.52 25.01 -29.27
C SER A 26 -16.73 26.54 -29.37
N SER A 27 -17.95 27.00 -29.67
CA SER A 27 -18.19 28.39 -30.11
C SER A 27 -17.85 29.43 -29.01
N PRO A 28 -17.23 30.58 -29.34
CA PRO A 28 -16.79 31.63 -28.39
C PRO A 28 -17.88 32.17 -27.43
N SER A 29 -19.16 32.03 -27.76
CA SER A 29 -20.26 32.70 -27.06
C SER A 29 -20.73 32.06 -25.75
N GLN A 30 -20.40 30.79 -25.46
CA GLN A 30 -20.73 30.17 -24.17
C GLN A 30 -19.62 30.36 -23.12
N ILE A 31 -18.39 30.57 -23.59
CA ILE A 31 -17.16 30.63 -22.80
C ILE A 31 -17.00 31.99 -22.09
N ASP A 32 -17.42 33.10 -22.72
CA ASP A 32 -17.33 34.46 -22.14
C ASP A 32 -18.13 34.64 -20.83
N SER A 33 -19.20 33.87 -20.63
CA SER A 33 -20.07 33.99 -19.44
C SER A 33 -19.56 33.24 -18.21
N MET A 34 -18.71 32.20 -18.36
CA MET A 34 -18.12 31.48 -17.23
C MET A 34 -16.86 32.17 -16.69
N ARG A 35 -16.13 32.89 -17.55
CA ARG A 35 -14.84 33.55 -17.24
C ARG A 35 -14.96 34.81 -16.37
N ALA A 36 -16.16 35.28 -16.06
CA ALA A 36 -16.40 36.41 -15.16
C ALA A 36 -16.46 36.00 -13.66
N LEU A 37 -16.31 34.71 -13.35
CA LEU A 37 -16.49 34.14 -12.00
C LEU A 37 -15.22 33.43 -11.48
N GLN A 38 -14.04 33.88 -11.90
CA GLN A 38 -12.75 33.32 -11.52
C GLN A 38 -12.51 33.47 -10.01
N VAL A 39 -12.12 32.37 -9.35
CA VAL A 39 -11.70 32.35 -7.95
C VAL A 39 -10.21 32.01 -7.92
N LEU A 40 -9.41 32.92 -7.34
CA LEU A 40 -8.01 32.68 -7.05
C LEU A 40 -7.92 32.05 -5.66
N LEU A 41 -7.40 30.83 -5.57
CA LEU A 41 -7.09 30.19 -4.31
C LEU A 41 -5.56 30.08 -4.17
N PRO A 42 -4.96 30.57 -3.07
CA PRO A 42 -3.56 30.27 -2.77
C PRO A 42 -3.43 28.76 -2.54
N ILE A 43 -2.50 28.13 -3.25
CA ILE A 43 -2.12 26.74 -2.97
C ILE A 43 -1.44 26.78 -1.59
N GLY A 44 -2.09 26.16 -0.59
CA GLY A 44 -1.56 26.08 0.77
C GLY A 44 -2.17 27.02 1.82
N TYR A 45 -3.44 27.41 1.68
CA TYR A 45 -4.24 27.73 2.88
C TYR A 45 -5.61 27.03 2.83
N ASP A 46 -5.57 25.71 2.73
CA ASP A 46 -6.62 24.87 3.31
C ASP A 46 -5.94 23.74 4.09
N ALA A 47 -6.49 23.41 5.26
CA ALA A 47 -5.91 22.48 6.22
C ALA A 47 -6.13 20.99 5.83
N ASP A 48 -6.67 20.72 4.64
CA ASP A 48 -7.33 19.44 4.34
C ASP A 48 -6.78 18.66 3.13
N THR A 49 -5.67 19.08 2.50
CA THR A 49 -4.98 18.24 1.48
C THR A 49 -3.50 18.57 1.35
N PRO A 50 -2.56 17.63 1.58
CA PRO A 50 -1.18 17.81 1.16
C PRO A 50 -1.07 17.69 -0.37
N SER A 51 -0.69 18.82 -0.96
CA SER A 51 -0.15 19.01 -2.31
C SER A 51 0.69 17.82 -2.80
N ARG A 52 0.40 17.32 -4.00
CA ARG A 52 1.18 16.27 -4.67
C ARG A 52 1.76 16.78 -6.00
N ALA A 53 3.09 16.91 -6.06
CA ALA A 53 3.90 16.93 -7.29
C ALA A 53 5.39 16.69 -6.94
N PRO A 54 6.28 16.22 -7.85
CA PRO A 54 6.21 15.15 -8.86
C PRO A 54 6.75 13.79 -8.39
N ARG A 55 6.24 12.71 -9.01
CA ARG A 55 6.99 11.47 -9.19
C ARG A 55 8.08 11.69 -10.25
N PHE A 56 9.35 11.50 -9.90
CA PHE A 56 10.40 11.31 -10.90
C PHE A 56 10.35 9.86 -11.37
N LEU A 57 10.07 9.64 -12.66
CA LEU A 57 10.27 8.33 -13.28
C LEU A 57 11.74 7.93 -13.12
N PRO A 58 12.08 6.65 -12.85
CA PRO A 58 13.44 6.17 -12.61
C PRO A 58 14.40 6.27 -13.82
N GLU A 59 14.01 6.95 -14.90
CA GLU A 59 14.77 7.13 -16.14
C GLU A 59 15.05 8.61 -16.47
N VAL A 60 14.60 9.55 -15.63
CA VAL A 60 14.80 10.99 -15.87
C VAL A 60 16.19 11.39 -15.35
N GLN A 61 17.13 11.62 -16.27
CA GLN A 61 18.47 12.10 -15.92
C GLN A 61 18.51 13.61 -15.76
N CYS A 62 17.56 14.33 -16.36
CA CYS A 62 17.48 15.78 -16.24
C CYS A 62 16.04 16.30 -16.42
N THR A 63 15.73 17.41 -15.75
CA THR A 63 14.43 18.11 -15.83
C THR A 63 14.66 19.53 -16.34
N ALA A 64 13.92 19.92 -17.38
CA ALA A 64 13.91 21.27 -17.92
C ALA A 64 12.66 22.02 -17.43
N ARG A 65 12.87 23.18 -16.79
CA ARG A 65 11.83 24.08 -16.31
C ARG A 65 12.26 25.56 -16.37
N MET A 66 11.30 26.44 -16.60
CA MET A 66 11.47 27.91 -16.52
C MET A 66 10.65 28.56 -15.40
N VAL A 67 9.96 27.77 -14.59
CA VAL A 67 8.96 28.20 -13.61
C VAL A 67 9.34 27.78 -12.20
N GLY A 68 8.82 28.51 -11.21
CA GLY A 68 9.03 28.29 -9.79
C GLY A 68 8.23 27.12 -9.22
N SER A 69 8.09 27.11 -7.89
CA SER A 69 7.20 26.17 -7.20
C SER A 69 5.74 26.54 -7.41
N SER A 70 4.88 25.54 -7.49
CA SER A 70 3.42 25.66 -7.57
C SER A 70 2.87 26.53 -6.45
N TYR A 71 2.08 27.55 -6.78
CA TYR A 71 1.59 28.54 -5.83
C TYR A 71 0.11 28.96 -6.02
N TRP A 72 -0.41 29.09 -7.24
CA TRP A 72 -1.80 29.49 -7.47
C TRP A 72 -2.57 28.45 -8.28
N ALA A 73 -3.80 28.17 -7.88
CA ALA A 73 -4.77 27.43 -8.68
C ALA A 73 -5.74 28.40 -9.36
N VAL A 74 -5.79 28.35 -10.69
CA VAL A 74 -6.65 29.19 -11.54
C VAL A 74 -7.82 28.34 -12.05
N ASP A 75 -8.90 28.33 -11.29
CA ASP A 75 -10.14 27.60 -11.62
C ASP A 75 -10.99 28.34 -12.67
N SER A 76 -11.93 27.61 -13.28
CA SER A 76 -12.95 28.12 -14.21
C SER A 76 -12.37 28.73 -15.49
N TRP A 77 -11.12 28.38 -15.81
CA TRP A 77 -10.42 28.80 -17.03
C TRP A 77 -10.44 27.73 -18.13
N LEU A 78 -10.07 26.48 -17.78
CA LEU A 78 -9.93 25.38 -18.72
C LEU A 78 -11.30 24.73 -19.02
N ALA A 79 -11.77 24.84 -20.26
CA ALA A 79 -13.03 24.21 -20.69
C ALA A 79 -12.82 22.86 -21.43
N GLY A 80 -11.65 22.70 -22.07
CA GLY A 80 -11.31 21.58 -22.92
C GLY A 80 -11.33 21.92 -24.42
N ASP A 81 -10.67 21.10 -25.22
CA ASP A 81 -10.25 21.41 -26.60
C ASP A 81 -9.36 22.68 -26.67
N GLU A 82 -8.36 22.74 -25.78
CA GLU A 82 -7.43 23.88 -25.62
C GLU A 82 -5.97 23.41 -25.55
N LEU A 83 -5.03 24.21 -26.07
CA LEU A 83 -3.59 23.90 -26.11
C LEU A 83 -2.78 24.91 -25.28
N TYR A 84 -2.09 24.41 -24.26
CA TYR A 84 -1.23 25.21 -23.39
C TYR A 84 0.24 24.97 -23.71
N LYS A 85 1.05 26.02 -23.69
CA LYS A 85 2.50 25.96 -23.95
C LYS A 85 3.29 26.68 -22.86
N VAL A 86 4.45 26.14 -22.54
CA VAL A 86 5.43 26.77 -21.64
C VAL A 86 6.79 26.77 -22.31
N TYR A 87 7.40 27.95 -22.39
CA TYR A 87 8.76 28.15 -22.89
C TYR A 87 9.76 27.44 -21.97
N GLN A 88 10.71 26.72 -22.56
CA GLN A 88 11.75 25.95 -21.88
C GLN A 88 13.12 26.37 -22.41
N ASP A 89 14.03 26.71 -21.48
CA ASP A 89 15.44 26.94 -21.80
C ASP A 89 16.34 26.39 -20.70
N VAL A 90 17.08 25.32 -21.02
CA VAL A 90 17.90 24.61 -20.02
C VAL A 90 19.18 25.35 -19.63
N GLU A 91 19.60 26.34 -20.42
CA GLU A 91 20.73 27.21 -20.06
C GLU A 91 20.34 28.28 -19.04
N LEU A 92 19.04 28.45 -18.78
CA LEU A 92 18.49 29.38 -17.81
C LEU A 92 18.01 28.64 -16.54
N LEU A 93 18.13 29.31 -15.38
CA LEU A 93 17.58 28.93 -14.07
C LEU A 93 17.74 27.44 -13.65
N GLY A 94 18.89 27.09 -13.04
CA GLY A 94 18.97 25.94 -12.11
C GLY A 94 18.53 24.58 -12.65
N ASN A 95 18.57 24.38 -13.97
CA ASN A 95 18.23 23.14 -14.65
C ASN A 95 19.40 22.15 -14.64
N ASP A 96 19.10 20.85 -14.53
CA ASP A 96 20.09 19.76 -14.52
C ASP A 96 20.46 19.26 -15.94
N CYS A 97 19.94 19.90 -16.98
CA CYS A 97 20.12 19.50 -18.39
C CYS A 97 21.20 20.34 -19.10
N THR A 98 21.85 19.76 -20.11
CA THR A 98 22.68 20.47 -21.09
C THR A 98 22.25 20.12 -22.51
N TYR A 99 22.25 21.10 -23.42
CA TYR A 99 21.96 20.80 -24.81
C TYR A 99 23.04 19.90 -25.44
N PRO A 100 22.66 18.95 -26.31
CA PRO A 100 21.29 18.64 -26.72
C PRO A 100 20.55 17.77 -25.70
N VAL A 101 19.26 18.06 -25.52
CA VAL A 101 18.37 17.35 -24.60
C VAL A 101 17.47 16.42 -25.39
N SER A 102 17.38 15.16 -24.97
CA SER A 102 16.39 14.20 -25.48
C SER A 102 15.21 14.15 -24.53
N VAL A 103 14.11 14.82 -24.88
CA VAL A 103 12.88 14.86 -24.10
C VAL A 103 12.11 13.56 -24.28
N THR A 104 11.87 12.84 -23.19
CA THR A 104 11.13 11.57 -23.18
C THR A 104 9.71 11.73 -22.67
N HIS A 105 9.45 12.74 -21.83
CA HIS A 105 8.12 13.01 -21.29
C HIS A 105 7.89 14.51 -21.10
N THR A 106 6.62 14.92 -21.16
CA THR A 106 6.17 16.23 -20.68
C THR A 106 5.28 16.04 -19.46
N ALA A 107 5.47 16.86 -18.44
CA ALA A 107 4.70 16.83 -17.20
C ALA A 107 3.93 18.14 -17.02
N PHE A 108 2.64 18.06 -16.66
CA PHE A 108 1.75 19.21 -16.47
C PHE A 108 1.00 19.10 -15.15
N GLU A 109 1.07 20.13 -14.30
CA GLU A 109 0.37 20.16 -13.02
C GLU A 109 -1.01 20.79 -13.14
N ILE A 110 -2.03 20.13 -12.59
CA ILE A 110 -3.41 20.55 -12.66
C ILE A 110 -4.19 20.04 -11.45
N GLU A 111 -5.22 20.75 -11.02
CA GLU A 111 -6.14 20.30 -9.99
C GLU A 111 -7.50 19.98 -10.59
N PHE A 112 -8.19 18.98 -10.04
CA PHE A 112 -9.56 18.63 -10.41
C PHE A 112 -10.43 18.58 -9.15
N LEU A 113 -11.70 18.97 -9.27
CA LEU A 113 -12.68 18.88 -8.18
C LEU A 113 -13.55 17.62 -8.27
N TYR A 114 -13.68 17.02 -9.46
CA TYR A 114 -14.54 15.87 -9.68
C TYR A 114 -13.84 14.77 -10.50
N PRO A 115 -14.17 13.49 -10.25
CA PRO A 115 -13.61 12.37 -11.00
C PRO A 115 -14.07 12.41 -12.47
N GLY A 116 -13.24 11.90 -13.37
CA GLY A 116 -13.56 11.87 -14.80
C GLY A 116 -12.48 11.19 -15.63
N THR A 117 -12.72 11.08 -16.93
CA THR A 117 -11.71 10.62 -17.89
C THR A 117 -11.12 11.83 -18.61
N LEU A 118 -9.83 12.03 -18.42
CA LEU A 118 -9.06 13.10 -19.02
C LEU A 118 -8.38 12.58 -20.30
N TRP A 119 -8.52 13.30 -21.41
CA TRP A 119 -7.77 13.02 -22.64
C TRP A 119 -6.76 14.13 -22.87
N VAL A 120 -5.49 13.79 -23.06
CA VAL A 120 -4.42 14.78 -23.30
C VAL A 120 -3.43 14.31 -24.35
N GLN A 121 -2.73 15.28 -24.96
CA GLN A 121 -1.55 15.04 -25.77
C GLN A 121 -0.44 15.99 -25.33
N ALA A 122 0.80 15.52 -25.34
CA ALA A 122 1.97 16.38 -25.19
C ALA A 122 2.62 16.63 -26.53
N ASP A 123 3.20 17.81 -26.68
CA ASP A 123 4.03 18.12 -27.84
C ASP A 123 5.18 19.05 -27.50
N ILE A 124 6.23 18.98 -28.33
CA ILE A 124 7.42 19.81 -28.24
C ILE A 124 7.49 20.64 -29.51
N GLU A 125 7.64 21.96 -29.39
CA GLU A 125 7.73 22.88 -30.52
C GLU A 125 9.02 23.69 -30.50
N ALA A 126 9.55 23.98 -31.69
CA ALA A 126 10.59 24.98 -31.86
C ALA A 126 9.99 26.39 -31.79
N LEU A 127 10.84 27.39 -31.57
CA LEU A 127 10.44 28.80 -31.65
C LEU A 127 10.08 29.18 -33.09
N ASP A 128 9.03 29.99 -33.27
CA ASP A 128 8.69 30.56 -34.56
C ASP A 128 9.75 31.63 -34.96
N PRO A 129 10.52 31.42 -36.04
CA PRO A 129 11.60 32.34 -36.41
C PRO A 129 11.12 33.68 -36.97
N ASP A 130 9.86 33.79 -37.41
CA ASP A 130 9.32 35.00 -38.04
C ASP A 130 8.72 35.98 -37.02
N VAL A 131 8.24 35.47 -35.88
CA VAL A 131 7.60 36.28 -34.83
C VAL A 131 8.31 36.27 -33.47
N SER A 132 9.16 35.27 -33.20
CA SER A 132 9.94 35.25 -31.95
C SER A 132 10.97 36.39 -31.92
N THR A 133 11.10 37.01 -30.76
CA THR A 133 12.15 38.01 -30.48
C THR A 133 13.00 37.57 -29.30
N GLU A 134 14.19 38.16 -29.13
CA GLU A 134 15.12 37.84 -28.04
C GLU A 134 14.48 37.92 -26.63
N ASN A 135 13.47 38.78 -26.45
CA ASN A 135 12.79 38.97 -25.16
C ASN A 135 11.39 38.36 -25.11
N CYS A 136 10.90 37.78 -26.21
CA CYS A 136 9.56 37.22 -26.27
C CYS A 136 9.55 36.07 -27.29
N PRO A 137 9.86 34.84 -26.84
CA PRO A 137 9.78 33.65 -27.68
C PRO A 137 8.32 33.34 -28.00
N TYR A 138 8.06 32.81 -29.19
CA TYR A 138 6.72 32.47 -29.67
C TYR A 138 6.69 31.01 -30.14
N PRO A 139 5.67 30.21 -29.79
CA PRO A 139 5.59 28.82 -30.23
C PRO A 139 5.48 28.72 -31.76
N GLY A 140 6.22 27.79 -32.35
CA GLY A 140 6.40 27.66 -33.80
C GLY A 140 5.96 26.32 -34.34
N TYR A 141 6.91 25.52 -34.85
CA TYR A 141 6.61 24.25 -35.49
C TYR A 141 6.89 23.06 -34.58
N VAL A 142 6.01 22.06 -34.63
CA VAL A 142 6.07 20.82 -33.84
C VAL A 142 7.29 19.97 -34.22
N LEU A 143 8.08 19.61 -33.22
CA LEU A 143 9.24 18.72 -33.27
C LEU A 143 8.85 17.27 -32.91
N GLY A 144 7.89 17.08 -32.00
CA GLY A 144 7.35 15.78 -31.63
C GLY A 144 6.03 15.91 -30.89
N ILE A 145 5.18 14.89 -30.95
CA ILE A 145 3.85 14.84 -30.35
C ILE A 145 3.55 13.42 -29.89
N THR A 146 2.79 13.27 -28.81
CA THR A 146 2.31 11.97 -28.32
C THR A 146 1.04 11.52 -29.04
N GLU A 147 0.67 10.25 -28.90
CA GLU A 147 -0.71 9.82 -29.19
C GLU A 147 -1.70 10.44 -28.17
N ASP A 148 -3.01 10.30 -28.43
CA ASP A 148 -4.06 10.65 -27.46
C ASP A 148 -3.98 9.75 -26.22
N LEU A 149 -3.67 10.33 -25.07
CA LEU A 149 -3.53 9.62 -23.80
C LEU A 149 -4.77 9.83 -22.93
N GLY A 150 -5.42 8.73 -22.56
CA GLY A 150 -6.57 8.71 -21.65
C GLY A 150 -6.18 8.38 -20.22
N PHE A 151 -6.45 9.27 -19.28
CA PHE A 151 -6.22 9.09 -17.85
C PHE A 151 -7.54 9.05 -17.08
N LEU A 152 -7.62 8.20 -16.06
CA LEU A 152 -8.74 8.20 -15.11
C LEU A 152 -8.37 9.08 -13.91
N VAL A 153 -9.08 10.18 -13.73
CA VAL A 153 -8.97 11.04 -12.54
C VAL A 153 -9.92 10.48 -11.47
N PRO A 154 -9.40 10.00 -10.34
CA PRO A 154 -10.19 9.25 -9.34
C PRO A 154 -11.08 10.13 -8.45
N GLY A 155 -10.82 11.44 -8.36
CA GLY A 155 -11.57 12.34 -7.51
C GLY A 155 -10.92 13.73 -7.40
N GLU A 156 -11.32 14.49 -6.39
CA GLU A 156 -10.75 15.79 -6.08
C GLU A 156 -9.25 15.70 -5.73
N GLY A 157 -8.46 16.69 -6.14
CA GLY A 157 -7.06 16.85 -5.75
C GLY A 157 -6.16 17.41 -6.85
N SER A 158 -4.90 17.67 -6.50
CA SER A 158 -3.86 18.09 -7.43
C SER A 158 -3.15 16.88 -8.05
N TYR A 159 -2.91 16.95 -9.35
CA TYR A 159 -2.35 15.88 -10.16
C TYR A 159 -1.22 16.40 -11.03
N LEU A 160 -0.16 15.60 -11.14
CA LEU A 160 0.85 15.76 -12.17
C LEU A 160 0.59 14.76 -13.30
N ILE A 161 0.21 15.27 -14.47
CA ILE A 161 -0.02 14.47 -15.66
C ILE A 161 1.31 14.30 -16.40
N ILE A 162 1.81 13.07 -16.50
CA ILE A 162 3.06 12.74 -17.20
C ILE A 162 2.72 12.04 -18.51
N MET A 163 3.13 12.64 -19.62
CA MET A 163 2.83 12.19 -20.97
C MET A 163 4.11 11.69 -21.66
N PRO A 164 4.26 10.37 -21.90
CA PRO A 164 5.42 9.80 -22.58
C PRO A 164 5.38 10.03 -24.10
N PHE A 165 6.54 10.34 -24.68
CA PHE A 165 6.74 10.27 -26.14
C PHE A 165 7.12 8.85 -26.55
N ASP A 166 6.59 8.39 -27.69
CA ASP A 166 6.96 7.08 -28.27
C ASP A 166 8.45 7.00 -28.63
N GLU A 167 9.01 8.13 -29.05
CA GLU A 167 10.43 8.29 -29.35
C GLU A 167 10.93 9.61 -28.73
N PRO A 168 12.14 9.64 -28.13
CA PRO A 168 12.66 10.86 -27.53
C PRO A 168 12.78 12.01 -28.54
N VAL A 169 12.28 13.19 -28.18
CA VAL A 169 12.37 14.40 -28.99
C VAL A 169 13.66 15.14 -28.67
N VAL A 170 14.58 15.22 -29.63
CA VAL A 170 15.87 15.87 -29.45
C VAL A 170 15.76 17.36 -29.75
N VAL A 171 16.19 18.18 -28.79
CA VAL A 171 16.25 19.64 -28.90
C VAL A 171 17.67 20.15 -28.66
N ASP A 172 18.16 21.00 -29.57
CA ASP A 172 19.51 21.58 -29.55
C ASP A 172 19.56 23.01 -28.97
N GLY A 173 18.43 23.54 -28.54
CA GLY A 173 18.27 24.90 -28.05
C GLY A 173 16.88 25.12 -27.43
N PRO A 174 16.50 26.36 -27.10
CA PRO A 174 15.22 26.66 -26.46
C PRO A 174 14.02 26.17 -27.27
N TYR A 175 12.96 25.79 -26.58
CA TYR A 175 11.78 25.15 -27.16
C TYR A 175 10.53 25.44 -26.32
N PHE A 176 9.36 25.00 -26.80
CA PHE A 176 8.12 25.00 -26.03
C PHE A 176 7.70 23.57 -25.73
N ALA A 177 7.35 23.31 -24.48
CA ALA A 177 6.60 22.12 -24.10
C ALA A 177 5.11 22.45 -24.12
N GLY A 178 4.28 21.50 -24.53
CA GLY A 178 2.84 21.69 -24.65
C GLY A 178 2.00 20.57 -24.07
N CYS A 179 0.78 20.93 -23.69
CA CYS A 179 -0.27 20.02 -23.24
C CYS A 179 -1.59 20.44 -23.91
N TYR A 180 -2.12 19.57 -24.76
CA TYR A 180 -3.44 19.67 -25.35
C TYR A 180 -4.44 18.92 -24.47
N PHE A 181 -5.56 19.55 -24.14
CA PHE A 181 -6.67 18.92 -23.43
C PHE A 181 -7.80 18.59 -24.41
N GLY A 182 -8.05 17.30 -24.64
CA GLY A 182 -9.06 16.82 -25.58
C GLY A 182 -10.44 16.63 -24.96
N GLY A 183 -11.47 17.13 -25.65
CA GLY A 183 -12.87 17.03 -25.23
C GLY A 183 -13.23 17.95 -24.05
N PRO A 184 -14.51 17.97 -23.64
CA PRO A 184 -14.96 18.82 -22.55
C PRO A 184 -14.43 18.32 -21.20
N VAL A 185 -13.62 19.13 -20.53
CA VAL A 185 -13.04 18.81 -19.20
C VAL A 185 -13.66 19.66 -18.07
N TYR A 186 -14.44 20.69 -18.39
CA TYR A 186 -15.04 21.60 -17.40
C TYR A 186 -15.89 20.89 -16.33
N GLU A 187 -16.49 19.74 -16.65
CA GLU A 187 -17.31 18.95 -15.71
C GLU A 187 -16.47 18.37 -14.56
N MET A 188 -15.16 18.25 -14.76
CA MET A 188 -14.21 17.77 -13.76
C MET A 188 -13.74 18.88 -12.80
N GLY A 189 -14.16 20.13 -13.02
CA GLY A 189 -13.71 21.31 -12.27
C GLY A 189 -12.20 21.51 -12.30
N PRO A 190 -11.56 21.66 -13.48
CA PRO A 190 -10.12 21.78 -13.58
C PRO A 190 -9.62 23.17 -13.19
N ALA A 191 -8.57 23.23 -12.35
CA ALA A 191 -7.84 24.45 -12.05
C ALA A 191 -6.38 24.35 -12.53
N LEU A 192 -5.95 25.34 -13.33
CA LEU A 192 -4.58 25.40 -13.84
C LEU A 192 -3.63 25.86 -12.74
N ILE A 193 -2.51 25.16 -12.58
CA ILE A 193 -1.53 25.49 -11.55
C ILE A 193 -0.46 26.42 -12.09
N THR A 194 -0.18 27.51 -11.37
CA THR A 194 0.89 28.45 -11.67
C THR A 194 1.84 28.65 -10.50
N ASP A 195 3.05 29.12 -10.77
CA ASP A 195 3.94 29.69 -9.74
C ASP A 195 3.46 31.08 -9.26
N ASP A 196 4.24 31.77 -8.42
CA ASP A 196 3.97 33.13 -7.94
C ASP A 196 4.73 34.25 -8.68
N ASP A 197 5.44 33.91 -9.76
CA ASP A 197 6.35 34.81 -10.47
C ASP A 197 5.87 35.05 -11.93
N PRO A 198 5.04 36.08 -12.16
CA PRO A 198 4.46 36.34 -13.48
C PRO A 198 5.48 36.95 -14.45
N TYR A 199 5.99 36.12 -15.36
CA TYR A 199 6.82 36.53 -16.50
C TYR A 199 6.09 36.38 -17.82
N ALA A 200 5.91 37.49 -18.53
CA ALA A 200 5.35 37.51 -19.89
C ALA A 200 6.19 36.67 -20.88
N CYS A 201 5.55 36.21 -21.94
CA CYS A 201 6.12 35.40 -23.02
C CYS A 201 6.62 34.00 -22.63
N VAL A 202 6.28 33.49 -21.45
CA VAL A 202 6.63 32.14 -21.00
C VAL A 202 5.46 31.18 -21.17
N SER A 203 4.28 31.53 -20.65
CA SER A 203 3.08 30.68 -20.68
C SER A 203 2.08 31.16 -21.73
N TRP A 204 1.69 30.29 -22.65
CA TRP A 204 0.78 30.60 -23.74
C TRP A 204 -0.40 29.65 -23.79
N ASN A 205 -1.49 30.10 -24.39
CA ASN A 205 -2.65 29.28 -24.72
C ASN A 205 -3.11 29.55 -26.15
N ASP A 206 -3.53 28.52 -26.89
CA ASP A 206 -4.18 28.63 -28.20
C ASP A 206 -5.61 28.05 -28.14
N TRP A 207 -6.57 28.90 -28.50
CA TRP A 207 -7.99 28.56 -28.64
C TRP A 207 -8.42 28.32 -30.11
N GLY A 208 -7.45 28.09 -30.99
CA GLY A 208 -7.67 27.90 -32.42
C GLY A 208 -7.61 29.18 -33.27
N GLU A 209 -7.39 30.35 -32.63
CA GLU A 209 -7.20 31.65 -33.30
C GLU A 209 -5.77 32.23 -33.14
N GLY A 210 -4.86 31.47 -32.51
CA GLY A 210 -3.46 31.84 -32.30
C GLY A 210 -3.11 31.98 -30.82
N TYR A 211 -1.80 31.97 -30.52
CA TYR A 211 -1.31 31.98 -29.15
C TYR A 211 -1.51 33.33 -28.46
N ILE A 212 -2.03 33.25 -27.23
CA ILE A 212 -2.22 34.37 -26.30
C ILE A 212 -1.32 34.16 -25.08
N ASP A 213 -0.60 35.21 -24.67
CA ASP A 213 0.23 35.21 -23.46
C ASP A 213 -0.68 35.26 -22.21
N LEU A 214 -0.56 34.26 -21.34
CA LEU A 214 -1.41 34.15 -20.15
C LEU A 214 -1.14 35.24 -19.09
N ILE A 215 0.05 35.83 -19.08
CA ILE A 215 0.42 36.91 -18.15
C ILE A 215 0.03 38.29 -18.70
N SER A 216 0.05 38.46 -20.02
CA SER A 216 -0.18 39.75 -20.69
C SER A 216 -1.28 39.67 -21.75
N ASN A 217 -2.53 39.54 -21.31
CA ASN A 217 -3.70 39.50 -22.20
C ASN A 217 -4.85 40.42 -21.72
N PRO A 218 -5.83 40.72 -22.59
CA PRO A 218 -6.94 41.61 -22.22
C PRO A 218 -8.06 40.95 -21.41
N TYR A 219 -7.99 39.65 -21.14
CA TYR A 219 -9.06 38.88 -20.49
C TYR A 219 -8.80 38.72 -18.99
N PHE A 220 -7.70 38.04 -18.65
CA PHE A 220 -7.26 37.78 -17.28
C PHE A 220 -5.75 37.52 -17.28
N ASN A 221 -5.02 38.32 -16.51
CA ASN A 221 -3.60 38.13 -16.32
C ASN A 221 -3.38 37.10 -15.22
N PHE A 222 -2.76 35.98 -15.58
CA PHE A 222 -2.44 34.92 -14.64
C PHE A 222 -1.49 35.44 -13.55
N PRO A 223 -1.63 34.96 -12.30
CA PRO A 223 -0.82 35.42 -11.18
C PRO A 223 0.64 34.91 -11.24
N GLY A 224 0.91 33.89 -12.05
CA GLY A 224 2.23 33.36 -12.37
C GLY A 224 2.19 32.48 -13.61
N ASN A 225 3.32 31.84 -13.93
CA ASN A 225 3.48 30.98 -15.09
C ASN A 225 3.02 29.54 -14.82
N LEU A 226 2.51 28.88 -15.87
CA LEU A 226 2.03 27.50 -15.78
C LEU A 226 3.13 26.54 -15.37
N VAL A 227 2.80 25.65 -14.43
CA VAL A 227 3.72 24.63 -13.96
C VAL A 227 3.76 23.45 -14.92
N MET A 228 4.70 23.50 -15.87
CA MET A 228 4.96 22.46 -16.86
C MET A 228 6.46 22.22 -17.01
N TYR A 229 6.86 20.96 -17.09
CA TYR A 229 8.25 20.54 -17.18
C TYR A 229 8.46 19.53 -18.32
N SER A 230 9.69 19.48 -18.84
CA SER A 230 10.13 18.41 -19.74
C SER A 230 11.14 17.52 -19.04
N LEU A 231 10.99 16.20 -19.20
CA LEU A 231 11.81 15.18 -18.58
C LEU A 231 12.63 14.47 -19.67
N GLY A 232 13.92 14.21 -19.41
CA GLY A 232 14.79 13.64 -20.45
C GLY A 232 16.21 13.32 -19.99
N TYR A 233 17.13 13.31 -20.96
CA TYR A 233 18.57 13.13 -20.75
C TYR A 233 19.41 14.00 -21.71
N SER A 234 20.63 14.36 -21.29
CA SER A 234 21.60 15.12 -22.10
C SER A 234 22.58 14.16 -22.79
N SER A 235 23.02 14.45 -24.01
CA SER A 235 23.84 13.49 -24.78
C SER A 235 25.30 13.42 -24.33
N GLU A 236 25.58 12.68 -23.26
CA GLU A 236 26.89 12.02 -23.03
C GLU A 236 26.67 10.56 -22.60
N ALA A 237 27.15 9.64 -23.44
CA ALA A 237 27.38 8.20 -23.23
C ALA A 237 26.35 7.43 -22.36
N GLN A 238 25.39 6.77 -23.02
CA GLN A 238 24.73 5.59 -22.47
C GLN A 238 25.73 4.43 -22.30
N THR A 239 26.41 4.41 -21.16
CA THR A 239 26.67 3.15 -20.46
C THR A 239 25.41 2.83 -19.68
N GLU A 240 24.85 1.63 -19.81
CA GLU A 240 23.81 1.15 -18.89
C GLU A 240 24.33 1.27 -17.46
N LEU A 241 23.86 2.30 -16.76
CA LEU A 241 24.20 2.52 -15.36
C LEU A 241 23.42 1.49 -14.53
N THR A 242 24.12 0.77 -13.65
CA THR A 242 23.46 -0.11 -12.66
C THR A 242 22.54 0.71 -11.78
N LYS A 243 21.25 0.36 -11.80
CA LYS A 243 20.21 1.05 -11.07
C LYS A 243 20.23 0.55 -9.62
N VAL A 244 20.31 1.46 -8.67
CA VAL A 244 19.88 1.18 -7.29
C VAL A 244 18.38 1.37 -7.24
N ARG A 245 17.67 0.60 -6.42
CA ARG A 245 16.24 0.79 -6.18
C ARG A 245 15.94 0.70 -4.70
N PHE A 246 15.03 1.55 -4.23
CA PHE A 246 14.37 1.31 -2.96
C PHE A 246 13.52 0.06 -3.07
N TYR A 247 13.67 -0.79 -2.06
CA TYR A 247 12.86 -1.98 -1.90
C TYR A 247 11.91 -1.84 -0.71
N THR A 248 12.35 -1.14 0.34
CA THR A 248 11.51 -0.76 1.48
C THR A 248 12.02 0.56 2.08
N PRO A 249 11.14 1.45 2.54
CA PRO A 249 9.70 1.47 2.31
C PRO A 249 9.37 1.68 0.82
N THR A 250 8.11 1.45 0.43
CA THR A 250 7.67 1.71 -0.95
C THR A 250 7.30 3.18 -1.11
N ASP A 251 7.52 3.72 -2.30
CA ASP A 251 7.00 5.04 -2.67
C ASP A 251 5.53 5.24 -2.29
N SER A 252 5.25 6.43 -1.75
CA SER A 252 3.97 6.88 -1.20
C SER A 252 3.45 6.08 0.02
N SER A 253 4.31 5.35 0.75
CA SER A 253 3.89 4.68 1.99
C SER A 253 3.89 5.63 3.19
N SER A 254 2.94 5.42 4.12
CA SER A 254 3.02 5.99 5.47
C SER A 254 3.97 5.14 6.34
N GLN A 255 4.79 5.79 7.16
CA GLN A 255 5.82 5.19 8.00
C GLN A 255 5.93 5.93 9.34
N SER A 256 6.32 5.22 10.40
CA SER A 256 6.34 5.77 11.77
C SER A 256 7.54 5.29 12.58
N GLY A 257 8.10 6.15 13.43
CA GLY A 257 9.08 5.76 14.45
C GLY A 257 10.46 5.39 13.88
N GLN A 258 10.83 4.11 13.95
CA GLN A 258 12.10 3.61 13.40
C GLN A 258 11.85 2.96 12.04
N ILE A 259 12.18 3.67 10.97
CA ILE A 259 11.96 3.22 9.60
C ILE A 259 13.21 2.49 9.12
N GLN A 260 13.07 1.26 8.65
CA GLN A 260 14.16 0.58 7.95
C GLN A 260 14.10 0.94 6.46
N LEU A 261 15.13 1.63 5.98
CA LEU A 261 15.36 1.89 4.57
C LEU A 261 16.24 0.77 4.02
N CYS A 262 15.79 0.03 3.03
CA CYS A 262 16.63 -0.89 2.28
C CYS A 262 16.61 -0.60 0.79
N ALA A 263 17.78 -0.72 0.19
CA ALA A 263 17.98 -0.64 -1.23
C ALA A 263 18.65 -1.91 -1.77
N ALA A 264 18.37 -2.20 -3.03
CA ALA A 264 18.98 -3.30 -3.76
C ALA A 264 19.53 -2.79 -5.09
N GLU A 265 20.60 -3.40 -5.57
CA GLU A 265 21.07 -3.15 -6.93
C GLU A 265 20.26 -3.97 -7.96
N SER A 266 20.18 -3.48 -9.20
CA SER A 266 19.51 -4.17 -10.30
C SER A 266 20.41 -5.16 -11.05
N ALA A 267 21.75 -5.08 -10.91
CA ALA A 267 22.70 -5.84 -11.73
C ALA A 267 23.91 -6.38 -10.94
N ASP A 268 24.01 -7.71 -10.81
CA ASP A 268 25.00 -8.46 -9.99
C ASP A 268 26.48 -8.34 -10.43
N THR A 269 26.85 -7.39 -11.30
CA THR A 269 28.11 -7.42 -12.04
C THR A 269 29.08 -6.27 -11.74
N ILE A 270 28.77 -5.37 -10.79
CA ILE A 270 29.62 -4.20 -10.54
C ILE A 270 30.22 -4.19 -9.13
N THR A 271 31.46 -3.73 -9.04
CA THR A 271 32.13 -3.41 -7.77
C THR A 271 31.55 -2.12 -7.22
N TYR A 272 30.90 -2.19 -6.06
CA TYR A 272 30.35 -1.03 -5.34
C TYR A 272 31.29 -0.59 -4.22
N TRP A 273 31.23 0.69 -3.87
CA TRP A 273 31.96 1.29 -2.75
C TRP A 273 31.09 1.36 -1.50
N SER A 274 29.93 2.01 -1.60
CA SER A 274 28.94 2.11 -0.54
C SER A 274 27.59 2.61 -1.05
N CYS A 275 26.55 2.50 -0.23
CA CYS A 275 25.19 2.96 -0.51
C CYS A 275 24.74 3.92 0.59
N LYS A 276 24.46 5.17 0.22
CA LYS A 276 24.01 6.21 1.16
C LYS A 276 22.52 6.38 1.12
N PHE A 277 21.94 6.71 2.27
CA PHE A 277 20.53 7.03 2.44
C PHE A 277 20.40 8.44 3.00
N GLU A 278 19.55 9.26 2.39
CA GLU A 278 19.35 10.66 2.76
C GLU A 278 17.87 11.03 2.68
N TYR A 279 17.42 11.99 3.49
CA TYR A 279 16.09 12.60 3.36
C TYR A 279 16.20 14.10 3.09
N TYR A 280 15.24 14.64 2.35
CA TYR A 280 15.16 16.06 2.06
C TYR A 280 14.39 16.80 3.15
N PHE A 281 14.99 17.85 3.71
CA PHE A 281 14.34 18.73 4.66
C PHE A 281 14.97 20.12 4.65
N ALA A 282 14.14 21.17 4.79
CA ALA A 282 14.57 22.56 4.90
C ALA A 282 15.53 23.04 3.79
N GLY A 283 15.33 22.60 2.55
CA GLY A 283 16.11 23.05 1.39
C GLY A 283 17.36 22.22 1.08
N GLY A 284 17.59 21.09 1.77
CA GLY A 284 18.77 20.26 1.54
C GLY A 284 18.60 18.78 1.92
N TRP A 285 19.54 17.96 1.46
CA TRP A 285 19.63 16.53 1.77
C TRP A 285 20.39 16.29 3.06
N ASN A 286 19.82 15.49 3.95
CA ASN A 286 20.35 15.16 5.26
C ASN A 286 20.67 13.65 5.31
N LEU A 287 21.90 13.31 5.72
CA LEU A 287 22.36 11.93 5.78
C LEU A 287 21.64 11.15 6.89
N ILE A 288 21.13 9.97 6.53
CA ILE A 288 20.54 8.98 7.43
C ILE A 288 21.59 7.93 7.80
N GLY A 289 22.24 7.36 6.78
CA GLY A 289 23.22 6.28 6.96
C GLY A 289 23.98 5.96 5.68
N ASP A 290 25.04 5.19 5.83
CA ASP A 290 25.90 4.70 4.74
C ASP A 290 26.21 3.22 5.02
N ASP A 291 25.97 2.36 4.04
CA ASP A 291 26.17 0.91 4.14
C ASP A 291 27.07 0.43 3.00
N ALA A 292 28.12 -0.32 3.34
CA ALA A 292 29.06 -0.90 2.39
C ALA A 292 28.79 -2.38 2.10
N THR A 293 27.72 -2.96 2.64
CA THR A 293 27.36 -4.36 2.48
C THR A 293 26.07 -4.50 1.68
N SER A 294 26.12 -5.22 0.55
CA SER A 294 24.94 -5.47 -0.29
C SER A 294 24.28 -6.81 0.02
N ASP A 295 24.72 -7.52 1.06
CA ASP A 295 24.29 -8.89 1.31
C ASP A 295 22.81 -8.89 1.70
N VAL A 296 21.97 -9.55 0.92
CA VAL A 296 20.57 -9.81 1.26
C VAL A 296 20.45 -11.26 1.73
N THR A 297 19.58 -11.49 2.71
CA THR A 297 19.23 -12.82 3.23
C THR A 297 18.88 -13.74 2.06
N LEU A 298 19.73 -14.73 1.82
CA LEU A 298 19.51 -15.78 0.82
C LEU A 298 18.83 -16.97 1.49
N ARG A 299 17.62 -17.30 1.03
CA ARG A 299 16.89 -18.49 1.45
C ARG A 299 17.00 -19.57 0.41
N ASN A 300 17.81 -20.57 0.74
CA ASN A 300 18.12 -21.69 -0.15
C ASN A 300 17.44 -22.99 0.24
N SER A 301 16.75 -23.05 1.38
CA SER A 301 16.00 -24.24 1.83
C SER A 301 16.85 -25.51 2.08
N VAL A 302 18.19 -25.39 2.07
CA VAL A 302 19.14 -26.51 2.23
C VAL A 302 20.07 -26.30 3.43
N SER A 303 20.48 -25.06 3.70
CA SER A 303 21.31 -24.68 4.85
C SER A 303 20.66 -23.56 5.65
N PRO A 304 21.10 -23.28 6.89
CA PRO A 304 20.71 -22.05 7.57
C PRO A 304 20.97 -20.80 6.73
N ALA A 305 20.11 -19.79 6.85
CA ALA A 305 20.33 -18.47 6.26
C ALA A 305 21.11 -17.56 7.22
N THR A 306 21.90 -16.66 6.64
CA THR A 306 22.46 -15.50 7.34
C THR A 306 21.50 -14.33 7.15
N ILE A 307 21.02 -13.75 8.25
CA ILE A 307 20.10 -12.61 8.21
C ILE A 307 20.89 -11.37 7.81
N ASN A 308 20.66 -10.89 6.59
CA ASN A 308 21.22 -9.64 6.07
C ASN A 308 20.13 -8.83 5.34
N PRO A 309 20.00 -7.51 5.58
CA PRO A 309 18.92 -6.69 5.03
C PRO A 309 19.19 -6.11 3.63
N GLY A 310 20.31 -6.44 2.98
CA GLY A 310 20.83 -5.70 1.82
C GLY A 310 21.54 -4.43 2.26
N PHE A 311 21.65 -3.45 1.34
CA PHE A 311 22.02 -2.10 1.76
C PHE A 311 20.90 -1.56 2.64
N ALA A 312 21.20 -1.23 3.90
CA ALA A 312 20.19 -0.76 4.82
C ALA A 312 20.66 0.37 5.72
N ALA A 313 19.71 1.24 6.06
CA ALA A 313 19.87 2.25 7.10
C ALA A 313 18.59 2.34 7.93
N THR A 314 18.74 2.54 9.24
CA THR A 314 17.60 2.81 10.12
C THR A 314 17.45 4.30 10.31
N TRP A 315 16.30 4.84 9.93
CA TRP A 315 15.94 6.24 10.09
C TRP A 315 15.00 6.41 11.29
N ASN A 316 15.41 7.19 12.29
CA ASN A 316 14.56 7.53 13.42
C ASN A 316 13.81 8.84 13.13
N THR A 317 12.49 8.76 12.99
CA THR A 317 11.63 9.88 12.66
C THR A 317 10.92 10.52 13.84
N THR A 318 11.03 9.98 15.06
CA THR A 318 10.25 10.40 16.25
C THR A 318 10.36 11.90 16.61
N GLY A 319 11.32 12.64 16.06
CA GLY A 319 11.47 14.09 16.25
C GLY A 319 11.15 14.95 15.02
N LEU A 320 10.68 14.34 13.94
CA LEU A 320 10.27 15.01 12.71
C LEU A 320 8.80 15.39 12.78
N ALA A 321 8.42 16.44 12.04
CA ALA A 321 7.02 16.80 11.88
C ALA A 321 6.31 15.74 11.04
N GLU A 322 5.01 15.56 11.25
CA GLU A 322 4.23 14.67 10.39
C GLU A 322 4.03 15.35 9.03
N SER A 323 4.57 14.72 7.98
CA SER A 323 4.58 15.29 6.64
C SER A 323 5.11 14.32 5.59
N TRP A 324 5.05 14.75 4.34
CA TRP A 324 5.76 14.10 3.25
C TRP A 324 7.25 14.43 3.29
N TYR A 325 8.08 13.38 3.23
CA TYR A 325 9.53 13.48 3.13
C TYR A 325 10.01 12.71 1.89
N SER A 326 10.77 13.39 1.03
CA SER A 326 11.51 12.74 -0.03
C SER A 326 12.75 12.07 0.54
N VAL A 327 12.93 10.79 0.25
CA VAL A 327 14.05 9.98 0.71
C VAL A 327 14.75 9.41 -0.52
N ARG A 328 16.08 9.53 -0.58
CA ARG A 328 16.89 9.01 -1.67
C ARG A 328 17.93 7.99 -1.19
N THR A 329 18.24 7.05 -2.07
CA THR A 329 19.37 6.13 -1.92
C THR A 329 20.37 6.39 -3.04
N GLN A 330 21.66 6.35 -2.74
CA GLN A 330 22.75 6.62 -3.68
C GLN A 330 23.78 5.50 -3.64
N LEU A 331 23.89 4.72 -4.72
CA LEU A 331 24.87 3.65 -4.86
C LEU A 331 26.15 4.17 -5.52
N TYR A 332 27.23 4.25 -4.76
CA TYR A 332 28.53 4.69 -5.24
C TYR A 332 29.33 3.53 -5.82
N THR A 333 29.80 3.68 -7.07
CA THR A 333 30.74 2.74 -7.72
C THR A 333 32.19 3.19 -7.58
N THR A 334 32.39 4.51 -7.46
CA THR A 334 33.63 5.15 -7.02
C THR A 334 33.26 6.27 -6.04
N PRO A 335 34.20 6.89 -5.30
CA PRO A 335 33.89 7.96 -4.36
C PRO A 335 33.11 9.15 -4.96
N ASP A 336 33.23 9.38 -6.28
CA ASP A 336 32.65 10.54 -6.97
C ASP A 336 31.55 10.16 -7.98
N THR A 337 31.23 8.88 -8.15
CA THR A 337 30.26 8.41 -9.17
C THR A 337 29.20 7.52 -8.53
N TYR A 338 27.94 7.94 -8.65
CA TYR A 338 26.80 7.22 -8.07
C TYR A 338 25.59 7.18 -9.01
N THR A 339 24.72 6.20 -8.79
CA THR A 339 23.33 6.19 -9.25
C THR A 339 22.39 6.38 -8.06
N ALA A 340 21.19 6.90 -8.29
CA ALA A 340 20.24 7.16 -7.22
C ALA A 340 18.83 6.70 -7.56
N ASP A 341 18.07 6.40 -6.51
CA ASP A 341 16.62 6.22 -6.55
C ASP A 341 16.00 7.07 -5.44
N THR A 342 14.80 7.61 -5.68
CA THR A 342 14.12 8.53 -4.75
C THR A 342 12.66 8.13 -4.63
N ILE A 343 12.18 8.08 -3.39
CA ILE A 343 10.80 7.79 -3.03
C ILE A 343 10.28 8.89 -2.11
N ASP A 344 8.97 9.12 -2.11
CA ASP A 344 8.32 9.97 -1.11
C ASP A 344 7.62 9.10 -0.08
N ILE A 345 7.84 9.37 1.20
CA ILE A 345 7.13 8.70 2.28
C ILE A 345 6.46 9.70 3.20
N TYR A 346 5.26 9.36 3.65
CA TYR A 346 4.58 10.13 4.68
C TYR A 346 5.09 9.66 6.03
N VAL A 347 5.71 10.56 6.79
CA VAL A 347 6.11 10.30 8.16
C VAL A 347 4.94 10.67 9.06
N ASP A 348 4.46 9.67 9.79
CA ASP A 348 3.37 9.76 10.74
C ASP A 348 3.91 9.21 12.06
N ASN A 349 4.20 10.08 13.03
CA ASN A 349 4.86 9.67 14.27
C ASN A 349 3.85 9.24 15.34
N THR A 350 2.56 9.47 15.09
CA THR A 350 1.45 9.06 15.94
C THR A 350 0.48 8.19 15.13
N PRO A 351 0.95 7.08 14.55
CA PRO A 351 0.20 6.38 13.52
C PRO A 351 -1.15 5.90 14.03
N LEU A 352 -2.15 6.02 13.14
CA LEU A 352 -3.51 5.53 13.34
C LEU A 352 -3.53 4.01 13.54
N LYS A 353 -3.24 3.57 14.76
CA LYS A 353 -3.22 2.17 15.19
C LYS A 353 -4.11 2.00 16.42
N PRO A 354 -5.43 1.87 16.23
CA PRO A 354 -6.32 1.49 17.30
C PRO A 354 -5.91 0.16 17.91
N LEU A 355 -6.00 0.09 19.24
CA LEU A 355 -5.85 -1.13 20.00
C LEU A 355 -7.15 -1.35 20.77
N CYS A 356 -7.80 -2.49 20.54
CA CYS A 356 -8.95 -2.89 21.33
C CYS A 356 -8.45 -3.32 22.72
N THR A 357 -8.81 -2.57 23.76
CA THR A 357 -8.40 -2.84 25.14
C THR A 357 -9.49 -3.49 25.97
N ASN A 358 -10.74 -3.40 25.51
CA ASN A 358 -11.86 -4.16 26.04
C ASN A 358 -12.93 -4.32 24.94
N PRO A 359 -13.45 -5.52 24.68
CA PRO A 359 -12.91 -6.82 25.08
C PRO A 359 -11.50 -7.06 24.51
N ILE A 360 -10.72 -7.91 25.17
CA ILE A 360 -9.45 -8.43 24.64
C ILE A 360 -9.66 -9.77 23.93
N ASP A 361 -8.62 -10.26 23.24
CA ASP A 361 -8.65 -11.55 22.56
C ASP A 361 -9.04 -12.70 23.50
N GLY A 362 -10.13 -13.40 23.16
CA GLY A 362 -10.64 -14.56 23.89
C GLY A 362 -11.74 -14.24 24.92
N ASP A 363 -12.08 -12.97 25.12
CA ASP A 363 -13.16 -12.60 26.04
C ASP A 363 -14.53 -13.10 25.57
N ALA A 364 -15.36 -13.47 26.54
CA ALA A 364 -16.74 -13.87 26.32
C ALA A 364 -17.71 -12.71 26.65
N ILE A 365 -18.69 -12.47 25.78
CA ILE A 365 -19.76 -11.47 25.97
C ILE A 365 -21.11 -12.19 25.94
N CYS A 366 -21.94 -11.93 26.97
CA CYS A 366 -23.28 -12.50 27.10
C CYS A 366 -24.35 -11.53 26.58
N ASP A 367 -24.60 -10.41 27.27
CA ASP A 367 -25.69 -9.48 26.93
C ASP A 367 -25.21 -8.12 26.46
N THR A 368 -24.47 -7.41 27.30
CA THR A 368 -23.99 -6.05 27.01
C THR A 368 -22.53 -5.93 27.39
N SER A 369 -21.76 -5.19 26.59
CA SER A 369 -20.38 -4.87 26.90
C SER A 369 -20.05 -3.46 26.43
N THR A 370 -19.18 -2.77 27.16
CA THR A 370 -18.60 -1.51 26.70
C THR A 370 -17.33 -1.84 25.93
N ILE A 371 -17.33 -1.59 24.64
CA ILE A 371 -16.13 -1.72 23.81
C ILE A 371 -15.27 -0.47 24.04
N ILE A 372 -13.97 -0.66 24.23
CA ILE A 372 -12.99 0.40 24.46
C ILE A 372 -11.80 0.16 23.55
N ALA A 373 -11.47 1.18 22.77
CA ALA A 373 -10.25 1.25 22.01
C ALA A 373 -9.35 2.36 22.55
N THR A 374 -8.04 2.17 22.42
CA THR A 374 -7.06 3.23 22.62
C THR A 374 -6.37 3.50 21.31
N ILE A 375 -6.23 4.77 20.95
CA ILE A 375 -5.52 5.22 19.76
C ILE A 375 -4.51 6.25 20.24
N GLN A 376 -3.26 6.15 19.79
CA GLN A 376 -2.21 7.10 20.16
C GLN A 376 -2.21 8.36 19.29
N ASP A 377 -2.74 8.25 18.08
CA ASP A 377 -2.94 9.30 17.10
C ASP A 377 -3.82 10.45 17.64
N GLU A 378 -3.34 11.69 17.50
CA GLU A 378 -4.06 12.91 17.89
C GLU A 378 -5.09 13.40 16.86
N ASP A 379 -5.00 12.95 15.62
CA ASP A 379 -5.78 13.41 14.48
C ASP A 379 -7.04 12.57 14.25
N VAL A 380 -7.32 11.60 15.12
CA VAL A 380 -8.53 10.77 15.06
C VAL A 380 -9.79 11.62 15.20
N THR A 381 -10.68 11.55 14.21
CA THR A 381 -11.97 12.23 14.23
C THR A 381 -13.08 11.38 14.80
N PHE A 382 -13.10 10.10 14.44
CA PHE A 382 -14.08 9.16 14.96
C PHE A 382 -13.55 7.73 14.92
N VAL A 383 -14.14 6.89 15.76
CA VAL A 383 -13.91 5.45 15.79
C VAL A 383 -15.21 4.73 15.53
N GLN A 384 -15.21 3.87 14.52
CA GLN A 384 -16.30 2.95 14.22
C GLN A 384 -15.98 1.57 14.79
N PHE A 385 -16.98 0.92 15.38
CA PHE A 385 -16.89 -0.45 15.84
C PHE A 385 -17.66 -1.36 14.91
N GLU A 386 -16.99 -2.42 14.46
CA GLU A 386 -17.52 -3.39 13.50
C GLU A 386 -17.39 -4.80 14.03
N ILE A 387 -18.34 -5.67 13.69
CA ILE A 387 -18.24 -7.10 13.95
C ILE A 387 -18.35 -7.91 12.66
N ARG A 388 -17.76 -9.10 12.70
CA ARG A 388 -17.88 -10.11 11.66
C ARG A 388 -17.95 -11.49 12.30
N GLU A 389 -18.92 -12.32 11.88
CA GLU A 389 -18.95 -13.73 12.25
C GLU A 389 -17.62 -14.41 11.84
N SER A 390 -17.08 -15.19 12.75
CA SER A 390 -15.80 -15.86 12.63
C SER A 390 -15.90 -17.32 13.08
N SER A 391 -14.81 -18.06 12.87
CA SER A 391 -14.61 -19.40 13.41
C SER A 391 -13.50 -19.39 14.44
N ASN A 392 -13.44 -20.42 15.27
CA ASN A 392 -12.30 -20.61 16.19
C ASN A 392 -11.01 -20.83 15.41
N THR A 393 -11.07 -21.38 14.20
CA THR A 393 -9.91 -21.52 13.32
C THR A 393 -10.04 -20.62 12.11
N ILE A 394 -9.24 -19.56 12.06
CA ILE A 394 -9.09 -18.69 10.88
C ILE A 394 -8.27 -19.47 9.85
N THR A 395 -8.79 -19.69 8.64
CA THR A 395 -8.18 -20.58 7.65
C THR A 395 -7.81 -19.82 6.37
N MET A 396 -6.56 -20.02 5.92
CA MET A 396 -5.99 -19.56 4.66
C MET A 396 -5.58 -20.81 3.86
N PRO A 397 -6.47 -21.41 3.06
CA PRO A 397 -6.22 -22.72 2.45
C PRO A 397 -5.24 -22.66 1.26
N LEU A 398 -3.96 -22.41 1.53
CA LEU A 398 -2.86 -22.32 0.54
C LEU A 398 -2.60 -23.67 -0.17
N PRO A 399 -2.80 -23.80 -1.49
CA PRO A 399 -2.58 -25.05 -2.21
C PRO A 399 -1.20 -25.70 -1.94
N PHE A 400 -1.19 -27.01 -1.66
CA PHE A 400 0.05 -27.74 -1.38
C PHE A 400 0.85 -27.99 -2.65
N LEU A 401 1.93 -27.24 -2.82
CA LEU A 401 2.93 -27.44 -3.86
C LEU A 401 4.20 -28.02 -3.24
N ASN A 402 4.85 -28.95 -3.92
CA ASN A 402 6.11 -29.53 -3.47
C ASN A 402 7.26 -28.96 -4.30
N GLN A 403 8.19 -28.26 -3.66
CA GLN A 403 9.29 -27.59 -4.36
C GLN A 403 10.18 -28.57 -5.16
N GLN A 404 10.24 -29.83 -4.73
CA GLN A 404 11.00 -30.91 -5.39
C GLN A 404 10.44 -31.27 -6.78
N MET A 405 9.23 -30.80 -7.11
CA MET A 405 8.61 -31.02 -8.41
C MET A 405 9.00 -29.96 -9.46
N TYR A 406 9.81 -28.98 -9.07
CA TYR A 406 10.27 -27.87 -9.91
C TYR A 406 11.80 -27.87 -10.01
N GLY A 407 12.39 -27.01 -10.84
CA GLY A 407 13.85 -26.94 -10.98
C GLY A 407 14.49 -28.00 -11.89
N ASP A 408 13.68 -28.92 -12.46
CA ASP A 408 13.75 -29.57 -13.80
C ASP A 408 13.99 -31.10 -13.94
N VAL A 409 13.02 -31.95 -13.59
CA VAL A 409 13.06 -33.45 -13.74
C VAL A 409 12.89 -33.92 -15.19
N ASP A 410 13.76 -33.42 -16.08
CA ASP A 410 14.05 -33.83 -17.45
C ASP A 410 12.92 -33.90 -18.47
N GLY A 411 12.41 -32.72 -18.79
CA GLY A 411 12.15 -32.51 -20.20
C GLY A 411 12.40 -31.11 -20.71
N ASP A 412 13.13 -30.32 -19.90
CA ASP A 412 13.97 -29.21 -20.32
C ASP A 412 13.27 -27.82 -20.30
N THR A 413 13.33 -27.13 -19.15
CA THR A 413 13.09 -25.66 -19.06
C THR A 413 14.16 -24.94 -18.23
N LEU A 414 15.39 -24.79 -18.69
CA LEU A 414 15.93 -25.15 -20.00
C LEU A 414 17.15 -26.08 -19.84
N ASP A 415 17.02 -26.95 -18.83
CA ASP A 415 17.88 -28.01 -18.27
C ASP A 415 19.27 -27.72 -17.71
N GLY A 416 19.59 -26.47 -17.34
CA GLY A 416 20.74 -26.21 -16.44
C GLY A 416 20.75 -27.15 -15.22
N ASN A 417 21.57 -28.20 -15.28
CA ASN A 417 21.50 -29.38 -14.42
C ASN A 417 22.78 -29.58 -13.60
N HIS A 418 22.65 -30.30 -12.49
CA HIS A 418 23.74 -31.01 -11.81
C HIS A 418 23.21 -32.39 -11.40
N SER A 419 23.22 -33.38 -12.32
CA SER A 419 22.72 -34.75 -12.03
C SER A 419 23.72 -35.57 -11.18
N TYR A 420 23.35 -36.58 -10.39
CA TYR A 420 22.22 -37.54 -10.46
C TYR A 420 21.60 -37.73 -9.05
N GLN A 421 20.41 -37.14 -8.79
CA GLN A 421 19.34 -37.62 -7.87
C GLN A 421 18.10 -36.69 -7.72
N ALA A 422 18.13 -35.41 -8.13
CA ALA A 422 16.99 -34.50 -8.43
C ALA A 422 17.52 -33.07 -8.64
N GLU A 423 16.89 -32.23 -9.45
CA GLU A 423 17.41 -30.92 -9.90
C GLU A 423 17.20 -29.78 -8.90
N PHE A 424 17.26 -28.52 -9.34
CA PHE A 424 17.28 -27.30 -8.51
C PHE A 424 16.07 -27.15 -7.57
N GLY A 425 15.10 -28.07 -7.58
CA GLY A 425 13.90 -28.05 -6.74
C GLY A 425 14.19 -27.89 -5.23
N GLU A 426 15.32 -28.39 -4.73
CA GLU A 426 15.75 -28.15 -3.34
C GLU A 426 15.90 -26.66 -2.99
N TYR A 427 16.10 -25.80 -4.00
CA TYR A 427 16.29 -24.36 -3.89
C TYR A 427 15.04 -23.54 -4.25
N PHE A 428 13.92 -24.18 -4.61
CA PHE A 428 12.73 -23.53 -5.17
C PHE A 428 11.66 -23.14 -4.12
N ASN A 429 12.00 -23.15 -2.82
CA ASN A 429 11.05 -22.82 -1.74
C ASN A 429 10.32 -21.49 -1.96
N GLY A 430 11.04 -20.39 -2.17
CA GLY A 430 10.45 -19.05 -2.33
C GLY A 430 9.43 -18.97 -3.48
N PRO A 431 9.82 -19.27 -4.73
CA PRO A 431 8.91 -19.26 -5.88
C PRO A 431 7.70 -20.19 -5.71
N THR A 432 7.90 -21.34 -5.06
CA THR A 432 6.82 -22.30 -4.76
C THR A 432 5.82 -21.72 -3.76
N ALA A 433 6.31 -21.13 -2.66
CA ALA A 433 5.47 -20.52 -1.62
C ALA A 433 4.64 -19.36 -2.17
N VAL A 434 5.28 -18.46 -2.92
CA VAL A 434 4.60 -17.33 -3.58
C VAL A 434 3.53 -17.81 -4.56
N THR A 435 3.83 -18.83 -5.37
CA THR A 435 2.86 -19.36 -6.34
C THR A 435 1.67 -20.03 -5.66
N SER A 436 1.86 -20.66 -4.50
CA SER A 436 0.77 -21.18 -3.69
C SER A 436 -0.18 -20.05 -3.25
N ILE A 437 0.36 -18.91 -2.80
CA ILE A 437 -0.44 -17.72 -2.46
C ILE A 437 -1.20 -17.16 -3.67
N LEU A 438 -0.54 -17.03 -4.84
CA LEU A 438 -1.20 -16.59 -6.07
C LEU A 438 -2.35 -17.53 -6.44
N SER A 439 -2.15 -18.84 -6.30
CA SER A 439 -3.18 -19.86 -6.55
C SER A 439 -4.33 -19.76 -5.55
N TYR A 440 -4.05 -19.48 -4.27
CA TYR A 440 -5.06 -19.20 -3.27
C TYR A 440 -5.95 -18.02 -3.67
N PHE A 441 -5.36 -16.88 -4.05
CA PHE A 441 -6.15 -15.72 -4.48
C PHE A 441 -6.91 -15.96 -5.80
N ALA A 442 -6.35 -16.71 -6.73
CA ALA A 442 -7.06 -17.11 -7.94
C ALA A 442 -8.33 -17.92 -7.62
N ASN A 443 -8.27 -18.81 -6.62
CA ASN A 443 -9.44 -19.56 -6.14
C ASN A 443 -10.49 -18.67 -5.45
N GLN A 444 -10.10 -17.50 -4.95
CA GLN A 444 -10.99 -16.48 -4.38
C GLN A 444 -11.57 -15.52 -5.45
N GLY A 445 -11.32 -15.78 -6.74
CA GLY A 445 -11.86 -15.00 -7.85
C GLY A 445 -10.86 -14.05 -8.52
N TYR A 446 -9.66 -13.87 -7.96
CA TYR A 446 -8.61 -13.04 -8.55
C TYR A 446 -7.84 -13.76 -9.68
N THR A 447 -8.54 -14.31 -10.67
CA THR A 447 -7.94 -15.22 -11.67
C THR A 447 -6.82 -14.61 -12.51
N ASP A 448 -6.71 -13.28 -12.59
CA ASP A 448 -5.66 -12.60 -13.36
C ASP A 448 -4.27 -12.74 -12.75
N VAL A 449 -4.17 -13.04 -11.45
CA VAL A 449 -2.87 -13.26 -10.78
C VAL A 449 -2.18 -14.56 -11.24
N MET A 450 -2.86 -15.37 -12.03
CA MET A 450 -2.33 -16.59 -12.67
C MET A 450 -2.23 -16.44 -14.19
N LYS A 451 -2.04 -15.20 -14.70
CA LYS A 451 -1.93 -14.91 -16.13
C LYS A 451 -0.64 -14.19 -16.51
N GLU A 452 -0.28 -14.30 -17.77
CA GLU A 452 0.77 -13.51 -18.42
C GLU A 452 0.31 -13.11 -19.82
N ALA A 453 0.36 -11.81 -20.12
CA ALA A 453 -0.13 -11.25 -21.39
C ALA A 453 -1.54 -11.76 -21.76
N GLY A 454 -2.44 -11.88 -20.76
CA GLY A 454 -3.80 -12.38 -20.93
C GLY A 454 -3.95 -13.90 -21.01
N THR A 455 -2.87 -14.68 -21.03
CA THR A 455 -2.89 -16.15 -21.09
C THR A 455 -2.78 -16.76 -19.71
N SER A 456 -3.66 -17.71 -19.36
CA SER A 456 -3.59 -18.45 -18.09
C SER A 456 -2.38 -19.37 -18.03
N LEU A 457 -1.63 -19.29 -16.94
CA LEU A 457 -0.48 -20.13 -16.65
C LEU A 457 -0.88 -21.31 -15.74
N SER A 458 -0.29 -22.47 -15.99
CA SER A 458 -0.29 -23.56 -15.01
C SER A 458 0.57 -23.21 -13.79
N THR A 459 0.33 -23.86 -12.66
CA THR A 459 1.14 -23.69 -11.45
C THR A 459 2.63 -23.91 -11.71
N ARG A 460 3.00 -24.89 -12.55
CA ARG A 460 4.39 -25.13 -12.92
C ARG A 460 4.98 -23.93 -13.66
N GLN A 461 4.30 -23.43 -14.69
CA GLN A 461 4.75 -22.26 -15.45
C GLN A 461 4.88 -21.02 -14.56
N MET A 462 3.97 -20.83 -13.60
CA MET A 462 4.05 -19.72 -12.68
C MET A 462 5.25 -19.82 -11.72
N VAL A 463 5.50 -21.01 -11.13
CA VAL A 463 6.68 -21.22 -10.28
C VAL A 463 7.96 -20.91 -11.06
N GLU A 464 8.07 -21.39 -12.29
CA GLU A 464 9.26 -21.16 -13.12
C GLU A 464 9.44 -19.69 -13.48
N LYS A 465 8.36 -18.99 -13.85
CA LYS A 465 8.38 -17.55 -14.13
C LYS A 465 8.85 -16.74 -12.93
N ILE A 466 8.32 -17.03 -11.73
CA ILE A 466 8.74 -16.34 -10.50
C ILE A 466 10.20 -16.69 -10.17
N ALA A 467 10.61 -17.94 -10.33
CA ALA A 467 11.99 -18.37 -10.09
C ALA A 467 13.01 -17.65 -11.00
N ASP A 468 12.68 -17.48 -12.28
CA ASP A 468 13.52 -16.74 -13.22
C ASP A 468 13.62 -15.27 -12.84
N SER A 469 12.49 -14.64 -12.52
CA SER A 469 12.46 -13.24 -12.08
C SER A 469 13.16 -13.02 -10.73
N ALA A 470 13.15 -14.00 -9.85
CA ALA A 470 13.82 -13.97 -8.54
C ALA A 470 15.29 -14.44 -8.60
N ARG A 471 15.79 -14.82 -9.79
CA ARG A 471 17.14 -15.36 -10.02
C ARG A 471 17.46 -16.60 -9.18
N THR A 472 16.46 -17.44 -8.92
CA THR A 472 16.58 -18.57 -7.99
C THR A 472 17.65 -19.57 -8.42
N ARG A 473 17.75 -19.85 -9.72
CA ARG A 473 18.76 -20.76 -10.29
C ARG A 473 20.17 -20.23 -10.12
N LEU A 474 20.37 -18.95 -10.43
CA LEU A 474 21.68 -18.30 -10.38
C LEU A 474 22.29 -18.36 -8.98
N ARG A 475 21.45 -18.22 -7.95
CA ARG A 475 21.90 -18.12 -6.55
C ARG A 475 21.67 -19.39 -5.73
N MET A 476 21.14 -20.46 -6.32
CA MET A 476 20.75 -21.68 -5.61
C MET A 476 19.85 -21.32 -4.41
N GLY A 477 18.79 -20.56 -4.66
CA GLY A 477 17.91 -20.00 -3.65
C GLY A 477 17.45 -18.60 -4.03
N SER A 478 16.51 -18.04 -3.28
CA SER A 478 16.01 -16.69 -3.55
C SER A 478 16.42 -15.75 -2.45
N GLN A 479 16.97 -14.59 -2.81
CA GLN A 479 17.10 -13.49 -1.87
C GLN A 479 15.70 -12.89 -1.63
N ASP A 480 15.43 -12.49 -0.39
CA ASP A 480 14.10 -12.04 0.02
C ASP A 480 13.59 -10.86 -0.81
N ASP A 481 14.47 -9.91 -1.15
CA ASP A 481 14.19 -8.72 -1.96
C ASP A 481 13.82 -9.07 -3.42
N ASN A 482 14.55 -10.01 -4.02
CA ASN A 482 14.35 -10.45 -5.40
C ASN A 482 13.07 -11.27 -5.53
N LEU A 483 12.77 -12.10 -4.53
CA LEU A 483 11.52 -12.85 -4.49
C LEU A 483 10.30 -11.93 -4.39
N LEU A 484 10.32 -10.99 -3.45
CA LEU A 484 9.19 -10.09 -3.24
C LEU A 484 9.09 -9.02 -4.33
N GLY A 485 10.22 -8.58 -4.88
CA GLY A 485 10.28 -7.73 -6.07
C GLY A 485 9.67 -8.42 -7.31
N ALA A 486 9.97 -9.71 -7.52
CA ALA A 486 9.37 -10.50 -8.59
C ALA A 486 7.84 -10.61 -8.42
N LEU A 487 7.37 -10.87 -7.20
CA LEU A 487 5.95 -10.92 -6.87
C LEU A 487 5.24 -9.58 -7.11
N ARG A 488 5.79 -8.48 -6.58
CA ARG A 488 5.24 -7.12 -6.76
C ARG A 488 5.13 -6.76 -8.24
N SER A 489 6.21 -6.98 -9.00
CA SER A 489 6.24 -6.70 -10.44
C SER A 489 5.17 -7.50 -11.19
N HIS A 490 4.99 -8.78 -10.82
CA HIS A 490 3.97 -9.62 -11.40
C HIS A 490 2.53 -9.17 -11.07
N LEU A 491 2.28 -8.74 -9.83
CA LEU A 491 0.96 -8.24 -9.40
C LEU A 491 0.64 -6.89 -10.04
N ILE A 492 1.63 -6.01 -10.21
CA ILE A 492 1.47 -4.72 -10.91
C ILE A 492 1.07 -4.96 -12.36
N ALA A 493 1.78 -5.85 -13.06
CA ALA A 493 1.47 -6.23 -14.44
C ALA A 493 0.07 -6.87 -14.60
N ASN A 494 -0.53 -7.38 -13.52
CA ASN A 494 -1.85 -8.01 -13.51
C ASN A 494 -2.89 -7.19 -12.72
N GLY A 495 -2.83 -5.86 -12.88
CA GLY A 495 -3.87 -4.92 -12.42
C GLY A 495 -3.62 -4.31 -11.05
N ASN A 496 -2.47 -4.56 -10.42
CA ASN A 496 -2.01 -3.91 -9.18
C ASN A 496 -3.05 -3.91 -8.04
N ARG A 497 -3.84 -4.98 -7.91
CA ARG A 497 -4.95 -5.07 -6.94
C ARG A 497 -4.54 -5.47 -5.53
N PHE A 498 -3.26 -5.74 -5.31
CA PHE A 498 -2.73 -6.29 -4.06
C PHE A 498 -1.67 -5.37 -3.46
N ARG A 499 -1.55 -5.42 -2.14
CA ARG A 499 -0.39 -4.96 -1.37
C ARG A 499 0.52 -6.14 -1.09
N VAL A 500 1.82 -5.87 -0.99
CA VAL A 500 2.84 -6.85 -0.63
C VAL A 500 3.78 -6.16 0.32
N ASP A 501 3.61 -6.44 1.60
CA ASP A 501 4.34 -5.79 2.68
C ASP A 501 5.37 -6.78 3.23
N LEU A 502 6.54 -6.27 3.57
CA LEU A 502 7.56 -7.00 4.31
C LEU A 502 7.64 -6.36 5.69
N LEU A 503 7.31 -7.13 6.70
CA LEU A 503 7.18 -6.69 8.09
C LEU A 503 8.20 -7.42 8.95
N ASP A 504 8.62 -6.73 10.00
CA ASP A 504 9.50 -7.23 11.05
C ASP A 504 8.75 -7.18 12.38
N ASP A 505 8.96 -8.18 13.24
CA ASP A 505 8.43 -8.24 14.61
C ASP A 505 6.91 -8.04 14.73
N VAL A 506 6.16 -8.77 13.90
CA VAL A 506 4.68 -8.77 13.87
C VAL A 506 4.09 -9.38 15.14
N ASP A 507 3.12 -8.68 15.75
CA ASP A 507 2.37 -9.18 16.91
C ASP A 507 1.08 -9.94 16.52
N LEU A 508 0.36 -10.45 17.52
CA LEU A 508 -0.89 -11.19 17.27
C LEU A 508 -1.96 -10.30 16.64
N ASN A 509 -2.05 -9.03 17.04
CA ASN A 509 -3.07 -8.11 16.54
C ASN A 509 -2.89 -7.85 15.05
N GLU A 510 -1.65 -7.56 14.64
CA GLU A 510 -1.30 -7.33 13.25
C GLU A 510 -1.47 -8.61 12.41
N LEU A 511 -1.16 -9.79 12.97
CA LEU A 511 -1.41 -11.05 12.27
C LEU A 511 -2.90 -11.33 12.07
N LEU A 512 -3.75 -11.05 13.06
CA LEU A 512 -5.21 -11.16 12.94
C LEU A 512 -5.78 -10.14 11.97
N TYR A 513 -5.27 -8.91 11.97
CA TYR A 513 -5.61 -7.89 10.98
C TYR A 513 -5.32 -8.39 9.57
N LEU A 514 -4.10 -8.87 9.31
CA LEU A 514 -3.69 -9.33 7.98
C LEU A 514 -4.49 -10.55 7.52
N THR A 515 -4.73 -11.51 8.42
CA THR A 515 -5.32 -12.82 8.05
C THR A 515 -6.85 -12.82 8.16
N ALA A 516 -7.40 -12.53 9.32
CA ALA A 516 -8.84 -12.61 9.59
C ALA A 516 -9.60 -11.41 9.04
N TYR A 517 -9.02 -10.21 9.15
CA TYR A 517 -9.71 -8.99 8.73
C TYR A 517 -9.51 -8.72 7.23
N ARG A 518 -8.27 -8.66 6.75
CA ARG A 518 -7.94 -8.35 5.34
C ARG A 518 -8.05 -9.55 4.39
N ASN A 519 -8.35 -10.75 4.90
CA ASN A 519 -8.32 -12.02 4.15
C ASN A 519 -6.99 -12.22 3.39
N GLY A 520 -5.89 -11.74 3.97
CA GLY A 520 -4.55 -11.83 3.43
C GLY A 520 -3.95 -13.22 3.57
N ALA A 521 -2.83 -13.41 2.88
CA ALA A 521 -1.95 -14.57 3.02
C ALA A 521 -0.61 -14.11 3.58
N VAL A 522 -0.03 -14.92 4.46
CA VAL A 522 1.21 -14.59 5.18
C VAL A 522 2.26 -15.67 4.94
N LEU A 523 3.49 -15.25 4.64
CA LEU A 523 4.68 -16.10 4.67
C LEU A 523 5.57 -15.71 5.85
N LEU A 524 6.06 -16.72 6.57
CA LEU A 524 6.98 -16.58 7.69
C LEU A 524 8.38 -17.03 7.25
N GLY A 525 9.34 -16.11 7.25
CA GLY A 525 10.73 -16.39 6.94
C GLY A 525 11.47 -16.87 8.19
N ILE A 526 12.00 -18.09 8.15
CA ILE A 526 12.87 -18.63 9.20
C ILE A 526 14.29 -18.88 8.66
N SER A 527 15.30 -18.61 9.49
CA SER A 527 16.71 -18.84 9.13
C SER A 527 17.24 -20.21 9.52
N GLN A 528 16.57 -20.93 10.42
CA GLN A 528 17.02 -22.24 10.93
C GLN A 528 15.86 -23.23 11.07
N PRO A 529 16.10 -24.55 10.90
CA PRO A 529 17.38 -25.18 10.55
C PRO A 529 17.78 -24.99 9.09
N PHE A 530 16.84 -24.50 8.28
CA PHE A 530 17.03 -24.18 6.87
C PHE A 530 16.53 -22.76 6.64
N GLY A 531 17.22 -21.97 5.84
CA GLY A 531 16.76 -20.66 5.43
C GLY A 531 15.65 -20.77 4.41
N HIS A 532 14.39 -20.61 4.82
CA HIS A 532 13.22 -20.79 3.94
C HIS A 532 11.98 -20.06 4.45
N TRP A 533 10.97 -19.97 3.57
CA TRP A 533 9.65 -19.41 3.82
C TRP A 533 8.64 -20.52 4.13
N LEU A 534 7.81 -20.29 5.15
CA LEU A 534 6.68 -21.13 5.54
C LEU A 534 5.38 -20.38 5.26
N GLY A 535 4.38 -21.02 4.66
CA GLY A 535 3.07 -20.41 4.48
C GLY A 535 2.21 -20.57 5.73
N LEU A 536 1.60 -19.50 6.23
CA LEU A 536 0.61 -19.60 7.30
C LEU A 536 -0.73 -20.07 6.72
N ARG A 537 -1.26 -21.19 7.21
CA ARG A 537 -2.51 -21.80 6.71
C ARG A 537 -3.66 -21.71 7.70
N SER A 538 -3.40 -21.66 9.00
CA SER A 538 -4.45 -21.36 9.96
C SER A 538 -3.92 -20.77 11.25
N LEU A 539 -4.81 -20.10 11.98
CA LEU A 539 -4.65 -19.68 13.36
C LEU A 539 -5.87 -20.15 14.14
N THR A 540 -5.65 -20.81 15.28
CA THR A 540 -6.70 -21.31 16.14
C THR A 540 -6.78 -20.47 17.42
N MET A 541 -7.91 -19.81 17.59
CA MET A 541 -8.27 -18.95 18.72
C MET A 541 -9.15 -19.70 19.73
N PRO A 542 -9.17 -19.27 21.00
CA PRO A 542 -8.39 -18.16 21.58
C PRO A 542 -6.91 -18.50 21.73
N ALA A 543 -6.07 -17.47 21.92
CA ALA A 543 -4.68 -17.67 22.29
C ALA A 543 -4.56 -18.40 23.64
N ALA A 544 -3.47 -19.16 23.81
CA ALA A 544 -3.12 -19.76 25.08
C ALA A 544 -2.75 -18.69 26.12
N THR A 545 -2.70 -19.09 27.40
CA THR A 545 -2.41 -18.15 28.52
C THR A 545 -1.04 -17.48 28.45
N ASP A 546 -0.10 -18.04 27.67
CA ASP A 546 1.22 -17.47 27.41
C ASP A 546 1.26 -16.55 26.17
N GLY A 547 0.10 -16.30 25.55
CA GLY A 547 -0.06 -15.51 24.32
C GLY A 547 0.26 -16.29 23.04
N SER A 548 0.60 -17.57 23.12
CA SER A 548 0.86 -18.39 21.93
C SER A 548 -0.44 -18.85 21.25
N VAL A 549 -0.38 -19.11 19.95
CA VAL A 549 -1.53 -19.51 19.12
C VAL A 549 -1.20 -20.79 18.37
N GLU A 550 -2.08 -21.78 18.42
CA GLU A 550 -1.95 -22.98 17.59
C GLU A 550 -2.18 -22.61 16.12
N CYS A 551 -1.33 -23.13 15.24
CA CYS A 551 -1.37 -22.82 13.82
C CYS A 551 -1.07 -24.04 12.96
N MET A 552 -1.47 -23.97 11.69
CA MET A 552 -1.00 -24.87 10.65
C MET A 552 -0.07 -24.10 9.71
N LEU A 553 1.11 -24.67 9.46
CA LEU A 553 2.09 -24.16 8.53
C LEU A 553 2.13 -25.03 7.29
N TYR A 554 2.37 -24.40 6.15
CA TYR A 554 2.65 -25.04 4.88
C TYR A 554 4.15 -24.99 4.62
N ASP A 555 4.78 -26.18 4.57
CA ASP A 555 6.18 -26.36 4.21
C ASP A 555 6.29 -26.87 2.77
N THR A 556 6.80 -26.02 1.88
CA THR A 556 6.99 -26.35 0.46
C THR A 556 8.04 -27.45 0.24
N ARG A 557 8.95 -27.68 1.21
CA ARG A 557 10.06 -28.65 1.08
C ARG A 557 9.55 -30.06 0.97
N GLY A 558 8.54 -30.40 1.77
CA GLY A 558 7.80 -31.64 1.67
C GLY A 558 6.53 -31.53 0.83
N GLY A 559 6.05 -30.31 0.58
CA GLY A 559 4.70 -30.07 0.09
C GLY A 559 3.65 -30.51 1.11
N THR A 560 3.93 -30.30 2.39
CA THR A 560 3.17 -30.84 3.52
C THR A 560 2.69 -29.74 4.46
N GLU A 561 1.61 -30.04 5.19
CA GLU A 561 1.16 -29.23 6.32
C GLU A 561 1.80 -29.72 7.62
N VAL A 562 2.14 -28.77 8.50
CA VAL A 562 2.77 -29.03 9.79
C VAL A 562 1.92 -28.35 10.87
N VAL A 563 1.47 -29.12 11.86
CA VAL A 563 0.86 -28.59 13.08
C VAL A 563 1.94 -27.92 13.91
N SER A 564 1.69 -26.70 14.38
CA SER A 564 2.68 -25.83 14.98
C SER A 564 2.05 -24.88 16.01
N GLY A 565 2.87 -24.16 16.75
CA GLY A 565 2.47 -22.99 17.55
C GLY A 565 3.27 -21.75 17.14
N ILE A 566 2.65 -20.57 17.24
CA ILE A 566 3.31 -19.26 17.09
C ILE A 566 3.31 -18.58 18.45
N GLY A 567 4.44 -17.99 18.85
CA GLY A 567 4.58 -17.18 20.05
C GLY A 567 5.15 -15.80 19.72
N PHE A 568 4.81 -14.80 20.54
CA PHE A 568 5.11 -13.39 20.25
C PHE A 568 6.07 -12.73 21.25
N ALA A 569 6.48 -13.42 22.33
CA ALA A 569 7.36 -12.87 23.37
C ALA A 569 8.69 -13.66 23.46
N PRO A 570 9.86 -12.99 23.45
CA PRO A 570 10.09 -11.54 23.34
C PRO A 570 10.05 -10.98 21.90
N THR A 571 9.95 -11.85 20.89
CA THR A 571 9.82 -11.54 19.46
C THR A 571 9.00 -12.65 18.81
N LEU A 572 8.54 -12.45 17.57
CA LEU A 572 7.83 -13.49 16.81
C LEU A 572 8.66 -14.77 16.63
N GLN A 573 8.08 -15.90 17.02
CA GLN A 573 8.66 -17.24 16.89
C GLN A 573 7.63 -18.28 16.48
N VAL A 574 8.08 -19.34 15.83
CA VAL A 574 7.24 -20.45 15.39
C VAL A 574 7.88 -21.79 15.74
N ASP A 575 7.08 -22.77 16.21
CA ASP A 575 7.56 -24.13 16.42
C ASP A 575 7.72 -24.85 15.08
N TYR A 576 8.96 -25.03 14.66
CA TYR A 576 9.27 -25.83 13.48
C TYR A 576 10.16 -27.01 13.82
N GLN A 577 9.58 -28.20 13.62
CA GLN A 577 10.19 -29.51 13.90
C GLN A 577 10.53 -29.73 15.40
N GLY A 578 9.68 -29.25 16.31
CA GLY A 578 9.81 -29.45 17.75
C GLY A 578 10.84 -28.50 18.39
N SER A 579 11.00 -27.31 17.82
CA SER A 579 11.93 -26.29 18.29
C SER A 579 11.44 -24.92 17.86
N MET A 580 11.36 -23.98 18.81
CA MET A 580 11.03 -22.58 18.53
C MET A 580 12.10 -21.95 17.63
N ARG A 581 11.67 -21.40 16.50
CA ARG A 581 12.49 -20.69 15.52
C ARG A 581 12.05 -19.23 15.49
N ALA A 582 13.02 -18.32 15.55
CA ALA A 582 12.76 -16.92 15.28
C ALA A 582 12.24 -16.75 13.85
N VAL A 583 11.16 -15.97 13.72
CA VAL A 583 10.70 -15.48 12.42
C VAL A 583 11.37 -14.15 12.20
N ASP A 584 12.29 -14.10 11.25
CA ASP A 584 13.11 -12.92 10.98
C ASP A 584 12.52 -11.99 9.92
N ARG A 585 11.53 -12.48 9.15
CA ARG A 585 10.77 -11.73 8.16
C ARG A 585 9.34 -12.24 8.05
N VAL A 586 8.39 -11.34 7.86
CA VAL A 586 6.99 -11.67 7.55
C VAL A 586 6.61 -11.01 6.24
N ALA A 587 6.21 -11.79 5.23
CA ALA A 587 5.67 -11.24 3.99
C ALA A 587 4.14 -11.37 4.00
N ALA A 588 3.46 -10.23 3.93
CA ALA A 588 2.00 -10.16 3.93
C ALA A 588 1.48 -9.74 2.55
N ILE A 589 0.53 -10.50 2.00
CA ILE A 589 -0.08 -10.23 0.71
C ILE A 589 -1.59 -10.17 0.89
N TYR A 590 -2.20 -9.06 0.53
CA TYR A 590 -3.63 -8.86 0.73
C TYR A 590 -4.24 -7.89 -0.30
N PRO A 591 -5.55 -8.00 -0.62
CA PRO A 591 -6.21 -7.11 -1.56
C PRO A 591 -6.21 -5.65 -1.09
N ARG A 592 -6.02 -4.72 -2.04
CA ARG A 592 -6.13 -3.27 -1.79
C ARG A 592 -7.55 -2.85 -1.47
N ALA A 593 -8.51 -3.38 -2.24
CA ALA A 593 -9.92 -3.18 -1.98
C ALA A 593 -10.40 -4.20 -0.94
N ASP A 594 -10.95 -3.71 0.16
CA ASP A 594 -11.65 -4.56 1.12
C ASP A 594 -13.05 -4.84 0.60
N THR A 595 -13.31 -6.09 0.22
CA THR A 595 -14.64 -6.54 -0.25
C THR A 595 -15.39 -7.34 0.81
N THR A 596 -14.89 -7.38 2.04
CA THR A 596 -15.53 -8.15 3.10
C THR A 596 -16.72 -7.40 3.65
N HIS A 597 -17.84 -8.09 3.83
CA HIS A 597 -19.02 -7.52 4.45
C HIS A 597 -18.86 -7.60 5.98
N ARG A 598 -18.94 -6.44 6.64
CA ARG A 598 -18.91 -6.32 8.10
C ARG A 598 -20.12 -5.54 8.57
N GLU A 599 -20.55 -5.83 9.79
CA GLU A 599 -21.66 -5.11 10.40
C GLU A 599 -21.12 -4.03 11.32
N VAL A 600 -21.52 -2.79 11.05
CA VAL A 600 -21.27 -1.66 11.94
C VAL A 600 -22.21 -1.77 13.14
N ILE A 601 -21.64 -1.88 14.34
CA ILE A 601 -22.41 -1.96 15.59
C ILE A 601 -22.55 -0.60 16.27
N GLY A 602 -21.64 0.34 16.00
CA GLY A 602 -21.67 1.69 16.56
C GLY A 602 -20.39 2.46 16.33
N GLY A 603 -20.24 3.59 17.02
CA GLY A 603 -19.04 4.41 16.96
C GLY A 603 -19.05 5.53 17.99
N ASP A 604 -17.89 6.16 18.13
CA ASP A 604 -17.65 7.34 18.98
C ASP A 604 -17.03 8.46 18.12
N PHE A 605 -17.53 9.69 18.33
CA PHE A 605 -17.23 10.88 17.52
C PHE A 605 -16.58 12.01 18.33
N ASN A 606 -16.27 11.82 19.61
CA ASN A 606 -15.78 12.93 20.44
C ASN A 606 -14.70 12.57 21.47
N ALA A 607 -14.36 11.29 21.64
CA ALA A 607 -13.33 10.80 22.57
C ALA A 607 -13.50 11.28 24.03
N ALA A 608 -14.66 11.81 24.43
CA ALA A 608 -14.83 12.52 25.70
C ALA A 608 -14.69 11.61 26.91
N ASP A 609 -14.95 10.31 26.74
CA ASP A 609 -14.79 9.24 27.73
C ASP A 609 -13.80 8.16 27.27
N GLY A 610 -12.91 8.52 26.33
CA GLY A 610 -12.08 7.57 25.56
C GLY A 610 -12.87 6.95 24.42
N TRP A 611 -12.19 6.38 23.42
CA TRP A 611 -12.84 5.79 22.25
C TRP A 611 -13.67 4.57 22.67
N SER A 612 -14.94 4.76 22.95
CA SER A 612 -15.77 3.73 23.57
C SER A 612 -17.20 3.67 23.04
N PHE A 613 -17.79 2.48 23.09
CA PHE A 613 -19.15 2.26 22.63
C PHE A 613 -19.86 1.20 23.47
N PHE A 614 -21.03 1.55 24.02
CA PHE A 614 -21.88 0.60 24.74
C PHE A 614 -22.66 -0.26 23.74
N TRP A 615 -22.31 -1.54 23.68
CA TRP A 615 -22.91 -2.50 22.76
C TRP A 615 -23.85 -3.47 23.48
N ASN A 616 -25.03 -3.68 22.89
CA ASN A 616 -25.97 -4.73 23.28
C ASN A 616 -25.90 -5.88 22.27
N ALA A 617 -25.26 -6.97 22.67
CA ALA A 617 -25.02 -8.17 21.88
C ALA A 617 -26.18 -9.18 21.94
N SER A 618 -27.19 -8.99 22.79
CA SER A 618 -28.31 -9.95 22.97
C SER A 618 -29.10 -10.32 21.71
N SER A 619 -29.01 -9.49 20.66
CA SER A 619 -29.63 -9.75 19.36
C SER A 619 -28.80 -10.64 18.43
N LYS A 620 -27.58 -10.99 18.81
CA LYS A 620 -26.64 -11.79 18.02
C LYS A 620 -26.71 -13.26 18.38
N PRO A 621 -26.61 -14.17 17.39
CA PRO A 621 -26.42 -15.59 17.67
C PRO A 621 -25.16 -15.83 18.49
N GLU A 622 -25.20 -16.82 19.39
CA GLU A 622 -24.00 -17.34 20.04
C GLU A 622 -23.01 -17.84 18.98
N GLY A 623 -21.72 -17.59 19.21
CA GLY A 623 -20.66 -17.96 18.29
C GLY A 623 -19.45 -17.03 18.39
N SER A 624 -18.51 -17.23 17.48
CA SER A 624 -17.23 -16.52 17.50
C SER A 624 -17.28 -15.33 16.55
N TYR A 625 -16.75 -14.18 16.97
CA TYR A 625 -16.78 -12.95 16.19
C TYR A 625 -15.41 -12.28 16.19
N MET A 626 -15.06 -11.66 15.06
CA MET A 626 -14.01 -10.65 15.00
C MET A 626 -14.64 -9.29 15.26
N LEU A 627 -14.22 -8.65 16.34
CA LEU A 627 -14.48 -7.24 16.63
C LEU A 627 -13.34 -6.40 16.03
N ALA A 628 -13.69 -5.26 15.45
CA ALA A 628 -12.73 -4.28 14.97
C ALA A 628 -13.10 -2.88 15.47
N ALA A 629 -12.10 -2.15 15.97
CA ALA A 629 -12.15 -0.71 16.15
C ALA A 629 -11.44 -0.07 14.96
N VAL A 630 -12.19 0.69 14.16
CA VAL A 630 -11.74 1.35 12.94
C VAL A 630 -11.66 2.84 13.20
N GLY A 631 -10.45 3.36 13.38
CA GLY A 631 -10.20 4.78 13.53
C GLY A 631 -10.08 5.44 12.17
N ILE A 632 -10.64 6.64 12.03
CA ILE A 632 -10.44 7.49 10.86
C ILE A 632 -9.92 8.85 11.34
N ASP A 633 -8.83 9.31 10.75
CA ASP A 633 -8.26 10.63 11.06
C ASP A 633 -8.90 11.76 10.23
N ILE A 634 -8.51 13.01 10.47
CA ILE A 634 -9.00 14.18 9.70
C ILE A 634 -8.65 14.09 8.22
N THR A 635 -7.59 13.36 7.87
CA THR A 635 -7.04 13.22 6.51
C THR A 635 -7.62 12.04 5.74
N GLY A 636 -8.51 11.26 6.38
CA GLY A 636 -9.14 10.07 5.81
C GLY A 636 -8.26 8.83 5.83
N HIS A 637 -7.13 8.82 6.53
CA HIS A 637 -6.44 7.57 6.83
C HIS A 637 -7.33 6.70 7.71
N VAL A 638 -7.23 5.39 7.49
CA VAL A 638 -8.01 4.41 8.21
C VAL A 638 -7.05 3.46 8.91
N GLY A 639 -7.13 3.45 10.23
CA GLY A 639 -6.41 2.54 11.08
C GLY A 639 -7.34 1.58 11.77
N GLN A 640 -6.79 0.48 12.25
CA GLN A 640 -7.61 -0.52 12.92
C GLN A 640 -6.88 -1.32 14.00
N GLY A 641 -7.65 -1.68 15.04
CA GLY A 641 -7.35 -2.77 15.96
C GLY A 641 -8.42 -3.85 15.92
N THR A 642 -8.00 -5.12 15.96
CA THR A 642 -8.94 -6.25 16.06
C THR A 642 -8.93 -6.91 17.43
N ALA A 643 -10.03 -7.58 17.78
CA ALA A 643 -10.09 -8.57 18.83
C ALA A 643 -10.95 -9.77 18.39
N TRP A 644 -10.54 -10.99 18.72
CA TRP A 644 -11.39 -12.18 18.61
C TRP A 644 -12.19 -12.36 19.89
N ILE A 645 -13.51 -12.51 19.80
CA ILE A 645 -14.41 -12.63 20.95
C ILE A 645 -15.40 -13.79 20.78
N GLU A 646 -15.88 -14.33 21.89
CA GLU A 646 -16.96 -15.32 21.90
C GLU A 646 -18.26 -14.66 22.41
N LEU A 647 -19.33 -14.72 21.64
CA LEU A 647 -20.68 -14.42 22.14
C LEU A 647 -21.28 -15.69 22.71
N LYS A 648 -21.45 -15.74 24.03
CA LYS A 648 -21.96 -16.92 24.72
C LYS A 648 -22.73 -16.50 25.96
N CYS A 649 -23.99 -16.92 26.04
CA CYS A 649 -24.86 -16.68 27.18
C CYS A 649 -24.90 -17.87 28.15
N ALA A 650 -24.15 -18.94 27.86
CA ALA A 650 -23.91 -20.00 28.82
C ALA A 650 -23.01 -19.45 29.94
N SER A 651 -23.65 -19.04 31.05
CA SER A 651 -22.95 -18.75 32.29
C SER A 651 -21.94 -19.88 32.56
N PRO A 652 -20.65 -19.59 32.80
CA PRO A 652 -19.74 -20.62 33.28
C PRO A 652 -20.42 -21.27 34.48
N TRP A 653 -20.50 -22.59 34.50
CA TRP A 653 -21.04 -23.30 35.65
C TRP A 653 -20.12 -22.97 36.85
N VAL A 654 -20.56 -22.03 37.68
CA VAL A 654 -19.87 -21.57 38.89
C VAL A 654 -20.66 -22.12 40.06
N PRO A 655 -20.15 -23.15 40.77
CA PRO A 655 -20.84 -23.67 41.93
C PRO A 655 -21.10 -22.59 42.96
N GLY A 656 -22.36 -22.43 43.35
CA GLY A 656 -22.83 -21.39 44.26
C GLY A 656 -23.28 -20.08 43.62
N ASP A 657 -23.13 -19.91 42.30
CA ASP A 657 -23.70 -18.80 41.53
C ASP A 657 -25.13 -19.17 41.10
N ALA A 658 -26.09 -18.91 41.98
CA ALA A 658 -27.46 -19.33 41.80
C ALA A 658 -28.23 -18.43 40.83
N ASP A 659 -27.84 -17.16 40.71
CA ASP A 659 -28.49 -16.20 39.81
C ASP A 659 -27.83 -16.10 38.41
N GLY A 660 -26.70 -16.77 38.21
CA GLY A 660 -25.99 -16.87 36.95
C GLY A 660 -25.19 -15.61 36.60
N SER A 661 -24.84 -14.80 37.60
CA SER A 661 -24.12 -13.53 37.46
C SER A 661 -22.62 -13.68 37.16
N GLY A 662 -22.07 -14.89 37.30
CA GLY A 662 -20.64 -15.20 37.18
C GLY A 662 -19.85 -14.96 38.46
N PHE A 663 -20.49 -14.55 39.56
CA PHE A 663 -19.87 -14.30 40.87
C PHE A 663 -20.62 -15.09 41.95
N ILE A 664 -19.95 -15.36 43.08
CA ILE A 664 -20.59 -15.97 44.27
C ILE A 664 -20.70 -14.88 45.34
N ASP A 665 -21.89 -14.34 45.54
CA ASP A 665 -22.16 -13.29 46.49
C ASP A 665 -23.50 -13.45 47.26
N ILE A 666 -23.96 -12.37 47.88
CA ILE A 666 -25.15 -12.41 48.74
C ILE A 666 -26.45 -12.55 47.93
N ASP A 667 -26.45 -12.14 46.66
CA ASP A 667 -27.62 -12.24 45.81
C ASP A 667 -27.90 -13.71 45.46
N ASP A 668 -26.86 -14.55 45.34
CA ASP A 668 -26.99 -16.01 45.22
C ASP A 668 -27.66 -16.68 46.43
N VAL A 669 -27.31 -16.20 47.62
CA VAL A 669 -27.92 -16.65 48.88
C VAL A 669 -29.41 -16.32 48.88
N VAL A 670 -29.75 -15.08 48.50
CA VAL A 670 -31.15 -14.64 48.42
C VAL A 670 -31.91 -15.43 47.36
N TYR A 671 -31.28 -15.68 46.21
CA TYR A 671 -31.84 -16.44 45.10
C TYR A 671 -32.11 -17.90 45.50
N THR A 672 -31.15 -18.57 46.12
CA THR A 672 -31.27 -19.95 46.61
C THR A 672 -32.36 -20.08 47.68
N ILE A 673 -32.46 -19.12 48.62
CA ILE A 673 -33.55 -19.07 49.61
C ILE A 673 -34.91 -18.92 48.93
N ALA A 674 -35.00 -18.05 47.91
CA ALA A 674 -36.24 -17.83 47.17
C ALA A 674 -36.69 -19.09 46.44
N TYR A 675 -35.76 -19.81 45.81
CA TYR A 675 -36.00 -21.10 45.17
C TYR A 675 -36.52 -22.15 46.17
N ILE A 676 -35.84 -22.34 47.31
CA ILE A 676 -36.19 -23.36 48.32
C ILE A 676 -37.54 -23.07 48.99
N PHE A 677 -37.78 -21.83 49.43
CA PHE A 677 -38.88 -21.53 50.34
C PHE A 677 -40.08 -20.82 49.71
N THR A 678 -39.86 -20.10 48.61
CA THR A 678 -40.89 -19.25 48.02
C THR A 678 -41.33 -19.67 46.62
N GLY A 679 -40.73 -20.74 46.07
CA GLY A 679 -40.99 -21.19 44.71
C GLY A 679 -40.49 -20.19 43.67
N GLY A 680 -39.38 -19.53 43.97
CA GLY A 680 -38.68 -18.65 43.03
C GLY A 680 -38.18 -19.40 41.79
N PRO A 681 -37.64 -18.67 40.80
CA PRO A 681 -37.08 -19.29 39.61
C PRO A 681 -35.99 -20.31 39.94
N GLU A 682 -35.82 -21.32 39.09
CA GLU A 682 -34.75 -22.31 39.23
C GLU A 682 -33.37 -21.61 39.08
N PRO A 683 -32.36 -21.98 39.91
CA PRO A 683 -30.99 -21.52 39.74
C PRO A 683 -30.43 -21.80 38.33
N MET A 684 -29.59 -20.90 37.82
CA MET A 684 -29.02 -20.98 36.46
C MET A 684 -27.55 -21.44 36.52
N PRO A 685 -27.08 -22.36 35.64
CA PRO A 685 -27.80 -22.95 34.50
C PRO A 685 -28.73 -24.12 34.87
N GLU A 686 -28.61 -24.70 36.06
CA GLU A 686 -29.50 -25.76 36.57
C GLU A 686 -29.53 -25.74 38.12
N ALA A 687 -30.57 -26.31 38.74
CA ALA A 687 -30.74 -26.27 40.20
C ALA A 687 -29.49 -26.71 40.99
N LEU A 688 -28.74 -27.70 40.50
CA LEU A 688 -27.55 -28.23 41.17
C LEU A 688 -26.39 -27.24 41.28
N VAL A 689 -26.43 -26.10 40.60
CA VAL A 689 -25.47 -25.01 40.85
C VAL A 689 -25.54 -24.52 42.30
N SER A 690 -26.71 -24.65 42.95
CA SER A 690 -26.92 -24.29 44.35
C SER A 690 -26.65 -25.44 45.34
N ASP A 691 -26.19 -26.62 44.89
CA ASP A 691 -25.74 -27.73 45.76
C ASP A 691 -24.25 -27.53 46.10
N THR A 692 -23.99 -26.57 46.98
CA THR A 692 -22.65 -26.09 47.31
C THR A 692 -21.89 -26.97 48.29
N ASP A 693 -22.59 -27.88 48.97
CA ASP A 693 -21.99 -28.87 49.87
C ASP A 693 -21.85 -30.29 49.26
N CYS A 694 -22.29 -30.46 48.00
CA CYS A 694 -22.26 -31.71 47.23
C CYS A 694 -23.05 -32.84 47.89
N SER A 695 -24.14 -32.51 48.57
CA SER A 695 -25.05 -33.49 49.17
C SER A 695 -25.92 -34.20 48.12
N GLY A 696 -26.01 -33.66 46.91
CA GLY A 696 -26.92 -34.10 45.85
C GLY A 696 -28.32 -33.51 45.96
N PHE A 697 -28.53 -32.55 46.87
CA PHE A 697 -29.79 -31.88 47.13
C PHE A 697 -29.54 -30.39 47.33
N VAL A 698 -30.48 -29.55 46.89
CA VAL A 698 -30.45 -28.10 47.15
C VAL A 698 -31.34 -27.80 48.35
N ASP A 699 -30.75 -27.46 49.48
CA ASP A 699 -31.48 -27.12 50.70
C ASP A 699 -30.82 -25.99 51.53
N ILE A 700 -31.23 -25.86 52.79
CA ILE A 700 -30.77 -24.77 53.66
C ILE A 700 -29.29 -24.91 54.04
N ASP A 701 -28.73 -26.11 53.99
CA ASP A 701 -27.34 -26.36 54.34
C ASP A 701 -26.40 -25.72 53.27
N ASP A 702 -26.82 -25.68 52.00
CA ASP A 702 -26.13 -24.96 50.93
C ASP A 702 -26.09 -23.44 51.16
N VAL A 703 -27.22 -22.88 51.58
CA VAL A 703 -27.30 -21.45 51.94
C VAL A 703 -26.33 -21.11 53.06
N VAL A 704 -26.25 -21.98 54.08
CA VAL A 704 -25.30 -21.82 55.18
C VAL A 704 -23.86 -21.94 54.68
N TYR A 705 -23.61 -22.84 53.74
CA TYR A 705 -22.29 -23.06 53.12
C TYR A 705 -21.81 -21.82 52.35
N ILE A 706 -22.64 -21.26 51.47
CA ILE A 706 -22.33 -20.04 50.70
C ILE A 706 -22.08 -18.86 51.65
N ILE A 707 -22.90 -18.68 52.70
CA ILE A 707 -22.68 -17.63 53.72
C ILE A 707 -21.32 -17.82 54.43
N ALA A 708 -20.96 -19.05 54.77
CA ALA A 708 -19.69 -19.35 55.42
C ALA A 708 -18.49 -19.06 54.49
N TYR A 709 -18.61 -19.40 53.21
CA TYR A 709 -17.63 -19.06 52.18
C TYR A 709 -17.45 -17.54 52.05
N ILE A 710 -18.54 -16.79 51.86
CA ILE A 710 -18.51 -15.32 51.64
C ILE A 710 -17.98 -14.57 52.87
N PHE A 711 -18.49 -14.88 54.07
CA PHE A 711 -18.27 -14.02 55.25
C PHE A 711 -17.25 -14.55 56.25
N THR A 712 -16.95 -15.85 56.23
CA THR A 712 -16.10 -16.47 57.27
C THR A 712 -14.84 -17.14 56.71
N GLY A 713 -14.61 -17.06 55.40
CA GLY A 713 -13.47 -17.68 54.74
C GLY A 713 -13.54 -19.21 54.76
N GLY A 714 -14.74 -19.76 54.67
CA GLY A 714 -14.97 -21.19 54.51
C GLY A 714 -14.39 -21.74 53.19
N PRO A 715 -14.40 -23.06 52.99
CA PRO A 715 -14.01 -23.65 51.71
C PRO A 715 -14.89 -23.13 50.56
N PRO A 716 -14.37 -23.03 49.33
CA PRO A 716 -15.18 -22.70 48.16
C PRO A 716 -16.23 -23.80 47.90
N PRO A 717 -17.39 -23.46 47.30
CA PRO A 717 -18.37 -24.44 46.83
C PRO A 717 -17.72 -25.52 45.97
N CYS A 718 -18.19 -26.75 46.12
CA CYS A 718 -17.62 -27.92 45.46
C CYS A 718 -17.95 -27.96 43.96
N ASN A 719 -17.10 -28.64 43.17
CA ASN A 719 -17.20 -28.78 41.71
C ASN A 719 -17.52 -30.23 41.35
#